data_AF-A0A498K9D4-F1
#
_entry.id   AF-A0A498K9D4-F1
#
_cell.length_a   1.000
_cell.length_b   1.000
_cell.length_c   1.000
_cell.angle_alpha   90.00
_cell.angle_beta   90.00
_cell.angle_gamma   90.00
#
_symmetry.space_group_name_H-M   'P 1'
#
loop_
_entity.id
_entity.type
_entity.pdbx_description
1 polymer ?
#
loop_
_entity_poly.entity_id
_entity_poly.type
_entity_poly.pdbx_seq_one_letter_code
_entity_poly.pdbx_strand_id
1 'polypeptide(L)'
;MSDSAYRVETTSRLAQWRIDNLASCTYRKSDPFKIGKHLSVEKNRVLFVRLYPEISNLTRDNPPIASFIIRVVCSVGDRKALTHPEITNKKLKSNDDFVWAIEVPLTGKFIIDVEFLDLKTASGEGGEPCSIWAGGLTQKRSNATALASLSRMLTEGIHTDIMINVSDGSIGAHRAILAARSPVFQSMFSHDLKERELSTINISDMSIEACQAFLNYIYGNIGHEEFLTHRLALLHAADKYDISDLKDACHESLLEDIDTKNVLERLQNASLYQLPRLKTSCIRYLVKFGKIYDIRDDFNAFLLCADRDLVAEIFAEMGNSTLPPFLLSVLLFSLFQIPTYAAKNSYIVYLGARPHVLDPSSSDLDSVTNSHYNLLGTVLGSNERAQEAIFYSYTRNINGFAAILDDEEAVQIEKDPNVVSVFPNRGRKLHTTRSWDFLGLEENGETRPGSILKKARFGANTIIGNLDTGVWPESKSFSDEGMGPIPSKWRGICQLTKNGSRCNRKLIGARYFSKGYLAYASMVNSTAAKSIQPNARDYAGHGSHTLSTAGGNFVPRASVFGNGNGTAKGGSPKARVAAYKVCWPPINDNECFDADILAAFEAAISDGVDVLSVSLGGEAVEFFNDGIAIGSFHAVKKGITVVSSAGNSGPTPGSVSNVAPWMLTVGASTIDREFSNYVALGNKKHLKGASLSSTGLPAEKFYPLISASDAKATNASASEAQLCKPSTLDKKKAEGKILVCVRGENARANKGQQAILAGAVGMILVNDKLSGNEIIADPHLLPASHVNFSDGESVFAYIKSTKIPMAYITRVKTELGTKPAPFMASFSSRGPNPVEQSILKPDITAPGVSIIAAYTQATGPTDGEFDTRRVPFNTESGTSMSCPHVSGIVGLLKTLHPTWTPAAIKSAIMTTARKRDNNKGTMLDSSKARATPFAYGAGHVQPNSAMDPGLVYDLTTDDYLNFLCARGYNATLLKVFSKEPHKCPKAYSLSDFNYPSITVPNLRDTPVTVTRRVKNVGSPGTYVVRVKEPVGVSVTVKPGTLQFKSNGEEKKFTVVLKAQVQGPQDYVFGELNWTDGKHNVRSPIVVMHY
;
A
#
# COMPACT_ATOMS: atom_id res chain seq x y z
N MET A 1 34.59 36.72 -59.31
CA MET A 1 35.02 37.40 -58.06
C MET A 1 35.12 36.33 -57.00
N SER A 2 36.29 36.17 -56.38
CA SER A 2 36.74 34.94 -55.72
C SER A 2 36.25 34.80 -54.27
N ASP A 3 35.77 33.60 -53.93
CA ASP A 3 35.42 33.12 -52.58
C ASP A 3 36.54 33.19 -51.51
N SER A 4 37.72 33.74 -51.84
CA SER A 4 38.91 33.66 -50.98
C SER A 4 38.97 34.69 -49.85
N ALA A 5 38.15 35.75 -49.87
CA ALA A 5 38.29 36.87 -48.92
C ALA A 5 37.83 36.54 -47.48
N TYR A 6 36.98 35.53 -47.32
CA TYR A 6 36.39 35.12 -46.03
C TYR A 6 37.03 33.85 -45.46
N ARG A 7 37.79 33.13 -46.29
CA ARG A 7 38.30 31.79 -45.99
C ARG A 7 39.48 31.85 -45.02
N VAL A 8 39.41 31.03 -43.97
CA VAL A 8 40.50 30.82 -43.02
C VAL A 8 41.12 29.44 -43.27
N GLU A 9 42.44 29.40 -43.34
CA GLU A 9 43.18 28.13 -43.38
C GLU A 9 43.40 27.62 -41.95
N THR A 10 43.06 26.36 -41.70
CA THR A 10 43.17 25.77 -40.36
C THR A 10 43.86 24.41 -40.39
N THR A 11 44.74 24.18 -39.42
CA THR A 11 45.24 22.84 -39.03
C THR A 11 44.85 22.54 -37.57
N SER A 12 45.32 21.44 -37.00
CA SER A 12 44.87 20.93 -35.69
C SER A 12 44.92 21.96 -34.54
N ARG A 13 45.87 22.90 -34.56
CA ARG A 13 46.08 23.92 -33.51
C ARG A 13 46.31 25.34 -34.02
N LEU A 14 46.31 25.57 -35.33
CA LEU A 14 46.62 26.89 -35.91
C LEU A 14 45.54 27.29 -36.90
N ALA A 15 45.08 28.54 -36.79
CA ALA A 15 44.17 29.17 -37.73
C ALA A 15 44.81 30.43 -38.30
N GLN A 16 44.84 30.55 -39.63
CA GLN A 16 45.46 31.64 -40.36
C GLN A 16 44.42 32.31 -41.27
N TRP A 17 44.18 33.61 -41.07
CA TRP A 17 43.28 34.40 -41.93
C TRP A 17 44.07 35.46 -42.69
N ARG A 18 44.09 35.35 -44.02
CA ARG A 18 44.77 36.30 -44.91
C ARG A 18 43.78 37.36 -45.38
N ILE A 19 44.11 38.63 -45.17
CA ILE A 19 43.28 39.77 -45.57
C ILE A 19 44.07 40.60 -46.58
N ASP A 20 43.62 40.58 -47.84
CA ASP A 20 44.34 41.22 -48.93
C ASP A 20 44.26 42.77 -48.91
N ASN A 21 43.11 43.34 -48.53
CA ASN A 21 42.97 44.78 -48.40
C ASN A 21 41.77 45.11 -47.50
N LEU A 22 41.94 46.00 -46.52
CA LEU A 22 40.90 46.47 -45.62
C LEU A 22 40.79 48.00 -45.68
N ALA A 23 39.72 48.50 -46.30
CA ALA A 23 39.45 49.92 -46.45
C ALA A 23 39.20 50.59 -45.09
N SER A 24 39.37 51.93 -45.03
CA SER A 24 39.03 52.73 -43.85
C SER A 24 37.53 52.65 -43.59
N CYS A 25 37.14 52.35 -42.35
CA CYS A 25 35.75 52.18 -41.90
C CYS A 25 35.07 50.93 -42.48
N THR A 26 35.74 49.77 -42.40
CA THR A 26 35.17 48.48 -42.82
C THR A 26 35.27 47.44 -41.72
N TYR A 27 34.17 46.74 -41.46
CA TYR A 27 34.08 45.53 -40.64
C TYR A 27 34.15 44.31 -41.55
N ARG A 28 34.94 43.29 -41.18
CA ARG A 28 34.94 41.97 -41.83
C ARG A 28 34.91 40.86 -40.80
N LYS A 29 34.20 39.79 -41.14
CA LYS A 29 34.12 38.55 -40.35
C LYS A 29 34.66 37.39 -41.20
N SER A 30 35.41 36.49 -40.59
CA SER A 30 35.92 35.27 -41.23
C SER A 30 34.87 34.16 -41.23
N ASP A 31 35.04 33.20 -42.13
CA ASP A 31 34.41 31.88 -42.04
C ASP A 31 34.78 31.20 -40.70
N PRO A 32 33.93 30.32 -40.17
CA PRO A 32 34.25 29.58 -38.96
C PRO A 32 35.44 28.65 -39.21
N PHE A 33 36.34 28.56 -38.24
CA PHE A 33 37.38 27.53 -38.21
C PHE A 33 36.75 26.14 -38.13
N LYS A 34 37.50 25.08 -38.44
CA LYS A 34 37.09 23.69 -38.16
C LYS A 34 36.66 23.43 -36.72
N ILE A 35 37.02 24.33 -35.80
CA ILE A 35 36.73 24.25 -34.37
C ILE A 35 35.63 25.26 -33.94
N GLY A 36 34.86 25.80 -34.89
CA GLY A 36 33.66 26.61 -34.61
C GLY A 36 33.93 27.98 -34.00
N LYS A 37 35.04 28.64 -34.35
CA LYS A 37 35.36 30.02 -33.93
C LYS A 37 35.56 30.94 -35.13
N HIS A 38 35.31 32.23 -34.94
CA HIS A 38 35.47 33.27 -35.95
C HIS A 38 36.48 34.32 -35.51
N LEU A 39 37.15 34.92 -36.49
CA LEU A 39 37.82 36.19 -36.35
C LEU A 39 36.98 37.30 -36.96
N SER A 40 36.99 38.47 -36.34
CA SER A 40 36.55 39.68 -37.02
C SER A 40 37.57 40.80 -36.89
N VAL A 41 37.60 41.64 -37.91
CA VAL A 41 38.43 42.85 -37.95
C VAL A 41 37.56 44.06 -38.20
N GLU A 42 37.83 45.12 -37.46
CA GLU A 42 37.16 46.40 -37.64
C GLU A 42 38.21 47.51 -37.66
N LYS A 43 38.27 48.29 -38.75
CA LYS A 43 39.24 49.39 -38.88
C LYS A 43 38.55 50.74 -38.81
N ASN A 44 38.70 51.45 -37.69
CA ASN A 44 38.23 52.82 -37.50
C ASN A 44 39.29 53.65 -36.76
N ARG A 45 40.19 54.32 -37.51
CA ARG A 45 41.48 54.90 -37.07
C ARG A 45 42.48 53.91 -36.42
N VAL A 46 41.99 52.96 -35.62
CA VAL A 46 42.67 51.83 -34.98
C VAL A 46 42.10 50.53 -35.55
N LEU A 47 42.91 49.47 -35.66
CA LEU A 47 42.44 48.14 -36.08
C LEU A 47 42.08 47.30 -34.85
N PHE A 48 40.84 46.84 -34.76
CA PHE A 48 40.39 45.90 -33.73
C PHE A 48 40.32 44.49 -34.28
N VAL A 49 41.01 43.55 -33.65
CA VAL A 49 40.91 42.11 -33.94
C VAL A 49 40.12 41.45 -32.83
N ARG A 50 39.06 40.72 -33.18
CA ARG A 50 38.22 39.98 -32.23
C ARG A 50 38.25 38.50 -32.53
N LEU A 51 38.32 37.67 -31.49
CA LEU A 51 38.20 36.20 -31.59
C LEU A 51 37.05 35.74 -30.71
N TYR A 52 36.08 35.07 -31.31
CA TYR A 52 34.87 34.65 -30.61
C TYR A 52 34.30 33.35 -31.20
N PRO A 53 33.58 32.54 -30.41
CA PRO A 53 32.97 31.32 -30.91
C PRO A 53 31.79 31.63 -31.84
N GLU A 54 31.43 30.68 -32.67
CA GLU A 54 30.14 30.69 -33.34
C GLU A 54 29.02 30.60 -32.29
N ILE A 55 28.12 31.58 -32.29
CA ILE A 55 27.10 31.71 -31.25
C ILE A 55 26.00 30.68 -31.53
N SER A 56 26.04 29.59 -30.76
CA SER A 56 24.99 28.57 -30.66
C SER A 56 24.48 28.46 -29.23
N ASN A 57 23.30 27.85 -29.04
CA ASN A 57 22.77 27.57 -27.70
C ASN A 57 23.79 26.82 -26.82
N LEU A 58 24.55 25.88 -27.42
CA LEU A 58 25.58 25.08 -26.73
C LEU A 58 26.74 25.94 -26.22
N THR A 59 27.27 26.85 -27.06
CA THR A 59 28.37 27.75 -26.69
C THR A 59 27.97 28.82 -25.68
N ARG A 60 26.67 29.14 -25.59
CA ARG A 60 26.15 30.11 -24.62
C ARG A 60 26.12 29.54 -23.20
N ASP A 61 25.68 28.28 -23.10
CA ASP A 61 25.56 27.57 -21.83
C ASP A 61 26.92 26.98 -21.38
N ASN A 62 27.74 26.49 -22.33
CA ASN A 62 29.08 25.93 -22.09
C ASN A 62 30.16 26.60 -22.99
N PRO A 63 30.65 27.78 -22.61
CA PRO A 63 31.57 28.53 -23.46
C PRO A 63 32.97 27.91 -23.49
N PRO A 64 33.60 27.78 -24.68
CA PRO A 64 34.91 27.18 -24.80
C PRO A 64 35.96 28.00 -24.04
N ILE A 65 36.85 27.28 -23.38
CA ILE A 65 38.00 27.86 -22.68
C ILE A 65 39.22 27.67 -23.56
N ALA A 66 39.79 28.79 -24.01
CA ALA A 66 40.87 28.79 -24.97
C ALA A 66 42.13 29.39 -24.35
N SER A 67 43.23 28.66 -24.51
CA SER A 67 44.57 29.21 -24.33
C SER A 67 45.19 29.38 -25.72
N PHE A 68 45.56 30.59 -26.10
CA PHE A 68 46.05 30.88 -27.45
C PHE A 68 47.00 32.07 -27.50
N ILE A 69 47.80 32.09 -28.56
CA ILE A 69 48.66 33.19 -28.96
C ILE A 69 48.10 33.73 -30.27
N ILE A 70 47.86 35.04 -30.34
CA ILE A 70 47.43 35.71 -31.57
C ILE A 70 48.49 36.67 -32.08
N ARG A 71 48.78 36.57 -33.38
CA ARG A 71 49.78 37.37 -34.09
C ARG A 71 49.17 38.03 -35.31
N VAL A 72 49.53 39.28 -35.56
CA VAL A 72 49.22 39.98 -36.81
C VAL A 72 50.52 40.24 -37.56
N VAL A 73 50.65 39.67 -38.75
CA VAL A 73 51.85 39.75 -39.59
C VAL A 73 51.51 40.57 -40.84
N CYS A 74 52.14 41.73 -40.99
CA CYS A 74 52.02 42.53 -42.22
C CYS A 74 52.96 41.98 -43.30
N SER A 75 52.48 41.90 -44.54
CA SER A 75 53.24 41.35 -45.67
C SER A 75 54.10 42.39 -46.41
N VAL A 76 54.06 43.67 -46.00
CA VAL A 76 54.71 44.79 -46.70
C VAL A 76 55.74 45.47 -45.79
N GLY A 77 57.03 45.42 -46.18
CA GLY A 77 58.17 46.04 -45.46
C GLY A 77 58.51 45.36 -44.13
N ASP A 78 59.77 44.94 -43.93
CA ASP A 78 60.32 44.26 -42.73
C ASP A 78 59.26 43.57 -41.86
N ARG A 79 58.82 42.35 -42.24
CA ARG A 79 57.75 41.52 -41.61
C ARG A 79 57.67 41.65 -40.09
N LYS A 80 57.07 42.74 -39.59
CA LYS A 80 56.90 42.98 -38.16
C LYS A 80 55.63 42.24 -37.75
N ALA A 81 55.83 41.14 -37.03
CA ALA A 81 54.75 40.41 -36.38
C ALA A 81 54.42 41.11 -35.05
N LEU A 82 53.23 41.69 -34.97
CA LEU A 82 52.68 42.11 -33.69
C LEU A 82 52.15 40.85 -33.00
N THR A 83 52.59 40.58 -31.78
CA THR A 83 52.13 39.44 -31.00
C THR A 83 51.44 39.96 -29.75
N HIS A 84 50.20 39.54 -29.51
CA HIS A 84 49.54 39.79 -28.24
C HIS A 84 50.14 38.86 -27.17
N PRO A 85 50.30 39.31 -25.92
CA PRO A 85 50.67 38.43 -24.81
C PRO A 85 49.79 37.17 -24.77
N GLU A 86 50.39 36.04 -24.41
CA GLU A 86 49.69 34.76 -24.34
C GLU A 86 48.43 34.88 -23.49
N ILE A 87 47.34 34.34 -24.02
CA ILE A 87 46.06 34.30 -23.35
C ILE A 87 45.86 32.89 -22.85
N THR A 88 45.64 32.75 -21.55
CA THR A 88 45.43 31.46 -20.90
C THR A 88 44.02 31.35 -20.34
N ASN A 89 43.39 30.21 -20.57
CA ASN A 89 42.06 29.85 -20.06
C ASN A 89 40.99 30.93 -20.26
N LYS A 90 41.03 31.65 -21.38
CA LYS A 90 40.06 32.69 -21.66
C LYS A 90 38.75 32.05 -22.11
N LYS A 91 37.70 32.37 -21.36
CA LYS A 91 36.33 31.99 -21.68
C LYS A 91 35.80 32.92 -22.76
N LEU A 92 35.46 32.38 -23.93
CA LEU A 92 34.95 33.16 -25.05
C LEU A 92 33.44 32.87 -25.18
N LYS A 93 32.59 33.85 -24.86
CA LYS A 93 31.11 33.74 -24.87
C LYS A 93 30.46 34.58 -25.97
N SER A 94 31.09 35.68 -26.33
CA SER A 94 30.57 36.77 -27.14
C SER A 94 31.70 37.38 -27.98
N ASN A 95 31.32 38.22 -28.95
CA ASN A 95 32.25 38.95 -29.79
C ASN A 95 33.13 39.96 -29.03
N ASP A 96 32.76 40.34 -27.80
CA ASP A 96 33.49 41.34 -27.01
C ASP A 96 34.46 40.73 -25.98
N ASP A 97 34.50 39.41 -25.83
CA ASP A 97 35.32 38.77 -24.78
C ASP A 97 36.83 38.85 -25.05
N PHE A 98 37.22 38.78 -26.33
CA PHE A 98 38.59 39.08 -26.75
C PHE A 98 38.57 40.13 -27.86
N VAL A 99 39.08 41.32 -27.53
CA VAL A 99 39.27 42.44 -28.44
C VAL A 99 40.69 42.93 -28.29
N TRP A 100 41.44 42.95 -29.39
CA TRP A 100 42.78 43.51 -29.42
C TRP A 100 42.82 44.75 -30.32
N ALA A 101 43.09 45.90 -29.71
CA ALA A 101 43.29 47.16 -30.41
C ALA A 101 44.76 47.29 -30.86
N ILE A 102 44.95 47.51 -32.16
CA ILE A 102 46.27 47.69 -32.78
C ILE A 102 46.34 49.12 -33.33
N GLU A 103 47.15 49.95 -32.66
CA GLU A 103 47.29 51.39 -32.98
C GLU A 103 48.25 51.66 -34.15
N VAL A 104 48.96 50.64 -34.64
CA VAL A 104 49.91 50.79 -35.75
C VAL A 104 49.16 50.82 -37.09
N PRO A 105 49.46 51.77 -38.00
CA PRO A 105 48.81 51.83 -39.31
C PRO A 105 49.22 50.62 -40.18
N LEU A 106 48.37 49.60 -40.19
CA LEU A 106 48.50 48.46 -41.11
C LEU A 106 47.93 48.85 -42.49
N THR A 107 48.81 48.99 -43.48
CA THR A 107 48.48 49.29 -44.88
C THR A 107 48.87 48.11 -45.78
N GLY A 108 47.94 47.60 -46.59
CA GLY A 108 48.18 46.48 -47.52
C GLY A 108 47.72 45.11 -46.99
N LYS A 109 48.30 44.03 -47.53
CA LYS A 109 47.97 42.64 -47.18
C LYS A 109 48.53 42.28 -45.80
N PHE A 110 47.71 41.71 -44.91
CA PHE A 110 48.15 41.22 -43.60
C PHE A 110 47.47 39.90 -43.24
N ILE A 111 48.10 39.18 -42.33
CA ILE A 111 47.70 37.84 -41.90
C ILE A 111 47.47 37.86 -40.40
N ILE A 112 46.36 37.27 -39.96
CA ILE A 112 46.06 37.04 -38.54
C ILE A 112 46.23 35.56 -38.25
N ASP A 113 47.19 35.24 -37.39
CA ASP A 113 47.50 33.87 -36.94
C ASP A 113 47.03 33.69 -35.51
N VAL A 114 46.24 32.64 -35.26
CA VAL A 114 45.82 32.20 -33.93
C VAL A 114 46.32 30.79 -33.69
N GLU A 115 47.26 30.64 -32.76
CA GLU A 115 47.79 29.36 -32.34
C GLU A 115 47.16 28.95 -31.00
N PHE A 116 46.38 27.87 -31.01
CA PHE A 116 45.73 27.32 -29.84
C PHE A 116 46.68 26.37 -29.09
N LEU A 117 47.06 26.76 -27.88
CA LEU A 117 47.89 25.98 -26.99
C LEU A 117 47.08 24.91 -26.26
N ASP A 118 45.91 25.32 -25.77
CA ASP A 118 44.90 24.41 -25.26
C ASP A 118 43.49 24.88 -25.65
N LEU A 119 42.57 23.93 -25.82
CA LEU A 119 41.17 24.19 -26.10
C LEU A 119 40.37 23.14 -25.36
N LYS A 120 39.66 23.63 -24.34
CA LYS A 120 38.84 22.80 -23.49
C LYS A 120 37.38 23.11 -23.76
N THR A 121 36.62 22.04 -23.91
CA THR A 121 35.17 22.08 -24.02
C THR A 121 34.59 21.19 -22.93
N ALA A 122 33.57 21.69 -22.23
CA ALA A 122 32.77 20.84 -21.35
C ALA A 122 31.83 19.99 -22.22
N SER A 123 31.66 18.71 -21.87
CA SER A 123 30.58 17.92 -22.44
C SER A 123 29.24 18.47 -21.94
N GLY A 124 28.18 18.33 -22.75
CA GLY A 124 26.85 18.86 -22.46
C GLY A 124 26.21 18.35 -21.15
N GLU A 125 26.77 17.31 -20.54
CA GLU A 125 26.28 16.65 -19.32
C GLU A 125 26.90 17.19 -18.02
N GLY A 126 27.69 18.27 -18.07
CA GLY A 126 28.16 18.98 -16.87
C GLY A 126 29.48 18.49 -16.27
N GLY A 127 30.38 17.93 -17.08
CA GLY A 127 31.74 17.52 -16.67
C GLY A 127 32.79 18.65 -16.71
N GLU A 128 33.95 18.42 -16.10
CA GLU A 128 35.09 19.35 -16.20
C GLU A 128 35.59 19.46 -17.67
N PRO A 129 35.93 20.68 -18.15
CA PRO A 129 36.42 20.86 -19.52
C PRO A 129 37.71 20.10 -19.80
N CYS A 130 37.70 19.19 -20.77
CA CYS A 130 38.87 18.38 -21.17
C CYS A 130 39.47 18.86 -22.50
N SER A 131 40.78 18.63 -22.68
CA SER A 131 41.49 19.01 -23.91
C SER A 131 41.08 18.12 -25.07
N ILE A 132 40.75 18.73 -26.22
CA ILE A 132 40.28 18.00 -27.41
C ILE A 132 41.37 17.17 -28.11
N TRP A 133 42.64 17.25 -27.68
CA TRP A 133 43.76 16.60 -28.36
C TRP A 133 44.32 15.34 -27.68
N ALA A 134 43.83 14.94 -26.51
CA ALA A 134 44.34 13.78 -25.77
C ALA A 134 43.40 12.55 -25.89
N GLY A 135 43.83 11.48 -26.58
CA GLY A 135 43.40 10.10 -26.26
C GLY A 135 42.41 9.33 -27.16
N GLY A 136 42.06 9.76 -28.38
CA GLY A 136 40.91 9.16 -29.09
C GLY A 136 41.11 7.94 -30.00
N LEU A 137 42.30 7.65 -30.55
CA LEU A 137 42.43 6.82 -31.77
C LEU A 137 42.68 5.31 -31.54
N THR A 138 43.58 4.91 -30.63
CA THR A 138 43.94 3.49 -30.43
C THR A 138 42.80 2.68 -29.80
N GLN A 139 42.08 3.26 -28.86
CA GLN A 139 40.93 2.62 -28.20
C GLN A 139 39.76 2.38 -29.16
N LYS A 140 39.53 3.31 -30.12
CA LYS A 140 38.51 3.14 -31.16
C LYS A 140 38.76 1.92 -32.04
N ARG A 141 40.01 1.63 -32.40
CA ARG A 141 40.35 0.51 -33.29
C ARG A 141 40.19 -0.85 -32.60
N SER A 142 40.56 -0.96 -31.33
CA SER A 142 40.37 -2.19 -30.53
C SER A 142 38.90 -2.50 -30.29
N ASN A 143 38.09 -1.50 -29.95
CA ASN A 143 36.65 -1.67 -29.72
C ASN A 143 35.93 -2.13 -31.01
N ALA A 144 36.31 -1.57 -32.17
CA ALA A 144 35.73 -1.97 -33.44
C ALA A 144 35.96 -3.47 -33.77
N THR A 145 37.15 -4.00 -33.49
CA THR A 145 37.46 -5.43 -33.73
C THR A 145 36.70 -6.36 -32.79
N ALA A 146 36.53 -5.99 -31.51
CA ALA A 146 35.76 -6.78 -30.55
C ALA A 146 34.26 -6.83 -30.92
N LEU A 147 33.67 -5.68 -31.28
CA LEU A 147 32.27 -5.60 -31.69
C LEU A 147 31.98 -6.38 -32.97
N ALA A 148 32.88 -6.32 -33.97
CA ALA A 148 32.77 -7.13 -35.18
C ALA A 148 32.76 -8.64 -34.87
N SER A 149 33.50 -9.07 -33.84
CA SER A 149 33.54 -10.48 -33.43
C SER A 149 32.25 -10.92 -32.75
N LEU A 150 31.68 -10.09 -31.87
CA LEU A 150 30.38 -10.35 -31.22
C LEU A 150 29.23 -10.35 -32.22
N SER A 151 29.22 -9.42 -33.17
CA SER A 151 28.21 -9.41 -34.22
C SER A 151 28.24 -10.69 -35.05
N ARG A 152 29.42 -11.19 -35.40
CA ARG A 152 29.54 -12.43 -36.16
C ARG A 152 28.96 -13.62 -35.40
N MET A 153 29.13 -13.67 -34.08
CA MET A 153 28.51 -14.73 -33.26
C MET A 153 26.99 -14.75 -33.38
N LEU A 154 26.35 -13.57 -33.42
CA LEU A 154 24.91 -13.45 -33.60
C LEU A 154 24.49 -13.82 -35.03
N THR A 155 25.11 -13.22 -36.05
CA THR A 155 24.69 -13.36 -37.44
C THR A 155 24.95 -14.76 -38.01
N GLU A 156 26.04 -15.41 -37.63
CA GLU A 156 26.37 -16.78 -38.06
C GLU A 156 25.83 -17.85 -37.10
N GLY A 157 25.17 -17.46 -36.00
CA GLY A 157 24.60 -18.39 -35.02
C GLY A 157 25.64 -19.26 -34.30
N ILE A 158 26.84 -18.73 -34.07
CA ILE A 158 27.97 -19.49 -33.51
C ILE A 158 27.72 -19.74 -32.02
N HIS A 159 27.33 -20.97 -31.66
CA HIS A 159 27.07 -21.41 -30.27
C HIS A 159 25.94 -20.68 -29.54
N THR A 160 24.89 -20.25 -30.25
CA THR A 160 23.66 -19.72 -29.63
C THR A 160 23.00 -20.76 -28.73
N ASP A 161 22.69 -20.40 -27.49
CA ASP A 161 22.16 -21.29 -26.44
C ASP A 161 20.71 -20.96 -26.03
N ILE A 162 20.08 -20.02 -26.75
CA ILE A 162 18.67 -19.67 -26.59
C ILE A 162 18.04 -19.22 -27.91
N MET A 163 16.78 -19.59 -28.11
CA MET A 163 15.95 -19.16 -29.23
C MET A 163 14.96 -18.08 -28.79
N ILE A 164 14.83 -17.02 -29.57
CA ILE A 164 13.82 -15.97 -29.38
C ILE A 164 12.80 -16.10 -30.49
N ASN A 165 11.58 -16.50 -30.14
CA ASN A 165 10.45 -16.56 -31.05
C ASN A 165 9.71 -15.22 -31.05
N VAL A 166 9.47 -14.69 -32.23
CA VAL A 166 8.72 -13.46 -32.46
C VAL A 166 7.49 -13.74 -33.33
N SER A 167 6.70 -12.70 -33.59
CA SER A 167 5.38 -12.87 -34.25
C SER A 167 5.46 -13.56 -35.62
N ASP A 168 6.58 -13.42 -36.33
CA ASP A 168 6.80 -13.83 -37.72
C ASP A 168 8.12 -14.62 -37.93
N GLY A 169 8.78 -15.09 -36.86
CA GLY A 169 9.96 -15.96 -36.99
C GLY A 169 10.71 -16.24 -35.68
N SER A 170 11.95 -16.73 -35.79
CA SER A 170 12.79 -17.08 -34.63
C SER A 170 14.26 -16.72 -34.85
N ILE A 171 14.93 -16.19 -33.82
CA ILE A 171 16.34 -15.77 -33.86
C ILE A 171 17.12 -16.45 -32.72
N GLY A 172 18.28 -17.02 -33.03
CA GLY A 172 19.19 -17.57 -32.02
C GLY A 172 20.03 -16.49 -31.34
N ALA A 173 20.24 -16.59 -30.04
CA ALA A 173 21.04 -15.64 -29.26
C ALA A 173 21.81 -16.34 -28.12
N HIS A 174 22.54 -15.56 -27.33
CA HIS A 174 23.37 -16.04 -26.22
C HIS A 174 22.84 -15.51 -24.89
N ARG A 175 22.45 -16.42 -23.97
CA ARG A 175 21.93 -16.09 -22.63
C ARG A 175 22.90 -15.23 -21.85
N ALA A 176 24.20 -15.50 -21.94
CA ALA A 176 25.23 -14.74 -21.26
C ALA A 176 25.27 -13.26 -21.70
N ILE A 177 25.12 -12.99 -23.00
CA ILE A 177 25.14 -11.63 -23.55
C ILE A 177 23.84 -10.89 -23.20
N LEU A 178 22.70 -11.55 -23.36
CA LEU A 178 21.39 -10.99 -23.00
C LEU A 178 21.31 -10.67 -21.49
N ALA A 179 21.76 -11.60 -20.63
CA ALA A 179 21.81 -11.38 -19.18
C ALA A 179 22.79 -10.27 -18.78
N ALA A 180 23.92 -10.14 -19.46
CA ALA A 180 24.87 -9.07 -19.16
C ALA A 180 24.32 -7.68 -19.53
N ARG A 181 23.40 -7.59 -20.50
CA ARG A 181 22.87 -6.31 -21.02
C ARG A 181 21.49 -5.95 -20.49
N SER A 182 20.77 -6.89 -19.87
CA SER A 182 19.43 -6.69 -19.34
C SER A 182 19.25 -7.41 -17.99
N PRO A 183 18.93 -6.68 -16.91
CA PRO A 183 18.56 -7.28 -15.62
C PRO A 183 17.33 -8.19 -15.73
N VAL A 184 16.42 -7.91 -16.67
CA VAL A 184 15.23 -8.74 -16.94
C VAL A 184 15.64 -10.08 -17.52
N PHE A 185 16.49 -10.12 -18.55
CA PHE A 185 17.01 -11.39 -19.08
C PHE A 185 17.91 -12.12 -18.07
N GLN A 186 18.71 -11.40 -17.28
CA GLN A 186 19.50 -12.00 -16.21
C GLN A 186 18.61 -12.71 -15.17
N SER A 187 17.56 -12.03 -14.74
CA SER A 187 16.57 -12.60 -13.81
C SER A 187 15.83 -13.78 -14.44
N MET A 188 15.48 -13.67 -15.73
CA MET A 188 14.81 -14.72 -16.49
C MET A 188 15.63 -16.01 -16.56
N PHE A 189 16.96 -15.92 -16.69
CA PHE A 189 17.82 -17.10 -16.78
C PHE A 189 18.36 -17.59 -15.43
N SER A 190 18.37 -16.75 -14.39
CA SER A 190 18.91 -17.10 -13.06
C SER A 190 17.90 -17.75 -12.11
N HIS A 191 16.60 -17.77 -12.45
CA HIS A 191 15.52 -18.31 -11.63
C HIS A 191 14.80 -19.46 -12.36
N ASP A 192 14.07 -20.31 -11.62
CA ASP A 192 13.32 -21.46 -12.16
C ASP A 192 12.04 -21.03 -12.91
N LEU A 193 12.24 -20.38 -14.05
CA LEU A 193 11.19 -20.01 -15.00
C LEU A 193 11.24 -20.95 -16.23
N LYS A 194 10.12 -21.07 -16.96
CA LYS A 194 9.99 -22.01 -18.09
C LYS A 194 11.05 -21.76 -19.18
N GLU A 195 11.48 -20.52 -19.33
CA GLU A 195 12.49 -20.04 -20.27
C GLU A 195 13.91 -20.52 -19.90
N ARG A 196 14.15 -20.89 -18.63
CA ARG A 196 15.39 -21.55 -18.19
C ARG A 196 15.46 -22.98 -18.74
N GLU A 197 14.37 -23.74 -18.63
CA GLU A 197 14.28 -25.16 -19.02
C GLU A 197 14.11 -25.36 -20.54
N LEU A 198 13.38 -24.47 -21.22
CA LEU A 198 12.99 -24.65 -22.63
C LEU A 198 13.94 -24.00 -23.66
N SER A 199 14.98 -23.28 -23.21
CA SER A 199 15.90 -22.52 -24.10
C SER A 199 15.20 -21.70 -25.18
N THR A 200 14.04 -21.15 -24.82
CA THR A 200 13.17 -20.40 -25.73
C THR A 200 12.53 -19.22 -25.00
N ILE A 201 12.49 -18.04 -25.62
CA ILE A 201 11.76 -16.84 -25.18
C ILE A 201 10.74 -16.47 -26.24
N ASN A 202 9.53 -16.08 -25.86
CA ASN A 202 8.53 -15.58 -26.80
C ASN A 202 8.35 -14.06 -26.66
N ILE A 203 8.61 -13.31 -27.74
CA ILE A 203 8.44 -11.85 -27.87
C ILE A 203 7.47 -11.60 -29.03
N SER A 204 6.18 -11.91 -28.81
CA SER A 204 5.13 -11.88 -29.84
C SER A 204 4.69 -10.46 -30.25
N ASP A 205 5.18 -9.43 -29.57
CA ASP A 205 4.88 -8.01 -29.80
C ASP A 205 5.96 -7.29 -30.63
N MET A 206 6.86 -8.04 -31.27
CA MET A 206 7.86 -7.52 -32.20
C MET A 206 7.84 -8.32 -33.51
N SER A 207 8.17 -7.66 -34.63
CA SER A 207 8.54 -8.34 -35.87
C SER A 207 9.98 -8.85 -35.78
N ILE A 208 10.35 -9.77 -36.66
CA ILE A 208 11.70 -10.31 -36.75
C ILE A 208 12.73 -9.23 -37.07
N GLU A 209 12.41 -8.24 -37.89
CA GLU A 209 13.32 -7.13 -38.20
C GLU A 209 13.54 -6.22 -36.98
N ALA A 210 12.47 -5.89 -36.24
CA ALA A 210 12.59 -5.08 -35.03
C ALA A 210 13.35 -5.82 -33.92
N CYS A 211 13.14 -7.13 -33.79
CA CYS A 211 13.85 -7.97 -32.84
C CYS A 211 15.33 -8.14 -33.24
N GLN A 212 15.63 -8.25 -34.54
CA GLN A 212 16.99 -8.29 -35.04
C GLN A 212 17.73 -6.98 -34.75
N ALA A 213 17.08 -5.82 -34.98
CA ALA A 213 17.63 -4.51 -34.61
C ALA A 213 17.90 -4.43 -33.10
N PHE A 214 16.98 -4.92 -32.27
CA PHE A 214 17.15 -4.96 -30.82
C PHE A 214 18.37 -5.78 -30.40
N LEU A 215 18.55 -6.96 -31.01
CA LEU A 215 19.72 -7.80 -30.76
C LEU A 215 21.00 -7.17 -31.33
N ASN A 216 20.97 -6.58 -32.51
CA ASN A 216 22.12 -5.88 -33.09
C ASN A 216 22.57 -4.72 -32.18
N TYR A 217 21.65 -4.03 -31.50
CA TYR A 217 22.01 -3.03 -30.49
C TYR A 217 22.69 -3.67 -29.27
N ILE A 218 22.14 -4.76 -28.73
CA ILE A 218 22.69 -5.48 -27.58
C ILE A 218 24.12 -5.99 -27.86
N TYR A 219 24.37 -6.47 -29.08
CA TYR A 219 25.68 -6.97 -29.53
C TYR A 219 26.60 -5.84 -30.04
N GLY A 220 26.11 -4.60 -30.06
CA GLY A 220 26.86 -3.39 -30.38
C GLY A 220 27.22 -3.22 -31.86
N ASN A 221 26.41 -3.75 -32.77
CA ASN A 221 26.60 -3.63 -34.22
C ASN A 221 25.36 -3.11 -34.99
N ILE A 222 24.45 -2.42 -34.31
CA ILE A 222 23.32 -1.80 -34.99
C ILE A 222 23.79 -0.66 -35.91
N GLY A 223 23.28 -0.64 -37.14
CA GLY A 223 23.52 0.46 -38.07
C GLY A 223 22.69 1.70 -37.71
N HIS A 224 23.14 2.89 -38.12
CA HIS A 224 22.39 4.12 -37.85
C HIS A 224 20.99 4.11 -38.50
N GLU A 225 20.90 3.74 -39.77
CA GLU A 225 19.62 3.65 -40.51
C GLU A 225 18.69 2.58 -39.93
N GLU A 226 19.26 1.45 -39.51
CA GLU A 226 18.52 0.37 -38.85
C GLU A 226 17.95 0.82 -37.50
N PHE A 227 18.77 1.49 -36.68
CA PHE A 227 18.33 2.07 -35.42
C PHE A 227 17.21 3.09 -35.63
N LEU A 228 17.37 4.02 -36.59
CA LEU A 228 16.33 5.00 -36.88
C LEU A 228 15.04 4.30 -37.30
N THR A 229 15.10 3.33 -38.22
CA THR A 229 13.89 2.65 -38.73
C THR A 229 13.07 1.99 -37.61
N HIS A 230 13.73 1.41 -36.61
CA HIS A 230 13.06 0.65 -35.53
C HIS A 230 12.99 1.37 -34.18
N ARG A 231 13.43 2.63 -34.07
CA ARG A 231 13.59 3.37 -32.79
C ARG A 231 12.39 3.35 -31.84
N LEU A 232 11.16 3.31 -32.35
CA LEU A 232 9.95 3.20 -31.50
C LEU A 232 9.75 1.79 -30.93
N ALA A 233 9.94 0.76 -31.76
CA ALA A 233 9.90 -0.63 -31.29
C ALA A 233 11.06 -0.93 -30.32
N LEU A 234 12.23 -0.35 -30.59
CA LEU A 234 13.38 -0.42 -29.70
C LEU A 234 13.13 0.29 -28.36
N LEU A 235 12.45 1.45 -28.36
CA LEU A 235 12.06 2.13 -27.13
C LEU A 235 11.14 1.26 -26.26
N HIS A 236 10.14 0.62 -26.89
CA HIS A 236 9.26 -0.30 -26.19
C HIS A 236 10.02 -1.51 -25.62
N ALA A 237 10.89 -2.14 -26.42
CA ALA A 237 11.70 -3.26 -25.97
C ALA A 237 12.67 -2.86 -24.85
N ALA A 238 13.27 -1.68 -24.92
CA ALA A 238 14.17 -1.15 -23.90
C ALA A 238 13.48 -0.94 -22.55
N ASP A 239 12.24 -0.43 -22.55
CA ASP A 239 11.44 -0.29 -21.33
C ASP A 239 11.00 -1.66 -20.78
N LYS A 240 10.54 -2.56 -21.65
CA LYS A 240 10.06 -3.90 -21.28
C LYS A 240 11.17 -4.79 -20.70
N TYR A 241 12.38 -4.71 -21.27
CA TYR A 241 13.53 -5.52 -20.88
C TYR A 241 14.57 -4.74 -20.05
N ASP A 242 14.24 -3.54 -19.60
CA ASP A 242 15.07 -2.70 -18.71
C ASP A 242 16.51 -2.48 -19.23
N ILE A 243 16.63 -1.98 -20.46
CA ILE A 243 17.90 -1.61 -21.09
C ILE A 243 17.99 -0.09 -21.18
N SER A 244 18.44 0.53 -20.08
CA SER A 244 18.35 1.98 -19.88
C SER A 244 19.12 2.80 -20.92
N ASP A 245 20.30 2.36 -21.33
CA ASP A 245 21.12 3.07 -22.33
C ASP A 245 20.48 3.06 -23.73
N LEU A 246 19.78 1.98 -24.10
CA LEU A 246 18.98 1.94 -25.33
C LEU A 246 17.76 2.86 -25.23
N LYS A 247 17.10 2.89 -24.06
CA LYS A 247 15.95 3.78 -23.82
C LYS A 247 16.37 5.24 -23.98
N ASP A 248 17.52 5.61 -23.43
CA ASP A 248 18.09 6.95 -23.53
C ASP A 248 18.50 7.29 -24.98
N ALA A 249 19.14 6.36 -25.70
CA ALA A 249 19.48 6.57 -27.11
C ALA A 249 18.24 6.77 -27.99
N CYS A 250 17.18 5.99 -27.78
CA CYS A 250 15.91 6.15 -28.50
C CYS A 250 15.26 7.49 -28.12
N HIS A 251 15.33 7.88 -26.85
CA HIS A 251 14.82 9.16 -26.37
C HIS A 251 15.52 10.34 -27.06
N GLU A 252 16.85 10.38 -27.08
CA GLU A 252 17.59 11.48 -27.73
C GLU A 252 17.34 11.52 -29.24
N SER A 253 17.30 10.37 -29.93
CA SER A 253 16.94 10.33 -31.35
C SER A 253 15.51 10.84 -31.62
N LEU A 254 14.56 10.50 -30.74
CA LEU A 254 13.19 10.99 -30.85
C LEU A 254 13.06 12.48 -30.48
N LEU A 255 14.01 13.05 -29.76
CA LEU A 255 14.08 14.48 -29.48
C LEU A 255 14.58 15.27 -30.70
N GLU A 256 15.55 14.71 -31.42
CA GLU A 256 16.21 15.39 -32.56
C GLU A 256 15.33 15.47 -33.81
N ASP A 257 14.34 14.58 -33.93
CA ASP A 257 13.53 14.42 -35.15
C ASP A 257 12.03 14.77 -34.93
N ILE A 258 11.73 15.75 -34.07
CA ILE A 258 10.34 16.21 -33.84
C ILE A 258 9.88 17.08 -35.01
N ASP A 259 8.83 16.66 -35.69
CA ASP A 259 8.20 17.43 -36.76
C ASP A 259 6.66 17.37 -36.69
N THR A 260 5.98 18.07 -37.61
CA THR A 260 4.51 18.11 -37.63
C THR A 260 3.85 16.75 -37.87
N LYS A 261 4.50 15.82 -38.58
CA LYS A 261 3.92 14.51 -38.92
C LYS A 261 3.99 13.54 -37.74
N ASN A 262 5.00 13.67 -36.88
CA ASN A 262 5.30 12.67 -35.86
C ASN A 262 5.13 13.16 -34.40
N VAL A 263 4.99 14.47 -34.17
CA VAL A 263 5.01 15.06 -32.82
C VAL A 263 3.91 14.53 -31.89
N LEU A 264 2.73 14.16 -32.41
CA LEU A 264 1.61 13.65 -31.59
C LEU A 264 1.85 12.21 -31.12
N GLU A 265 2.29 11.34 -32.03
CA GLU A 265 2.69 9.97 -31.68
C GLU A 265 3.85 9.99 -30.66
N ARG A 266 4.84 10.88 -30.87
CA ARG A 266 5.95 11.06 -29.93
C ARG A 266 5.50 11.59 -28.59
N LEU A 267 4.54 12.50 -28.55
CA LEU A 267 4.00 13.04 -27.31
C LEU A 267 3.26 11.94 -26.52
N GLN A 268 2.51 11.09 -27.20
CA GLN A 268 1.85 9.94 -26.60
C GLN A 268 2.85 8.94 -26.03
N ASN A 269 3.83 8.55 -26.83
CA ASN A 269 4.89 7.64 -26.42
C ASN A 269 5.74 8.22 -25.28
N ALA A 270 6.03 9.52 -25.31
CA ALA A 270 6.73 10.20 -24.22
C ALA A 270 5.95 10.18 -22.91
N SER A 271 4.62 10.28 -22.96
CA SER A 271 3.77 10.13 -21.78
C SER A 271 3.70 8.68 -21.30
N LEU A 272 3.58 7.73 -22.23
CA LEU A 272 3.44 6.30 -21.92
C LEU A 272 4.71 5.74 -21.27
N TYR A 273 5.89 6.03 -21.85
CA TYR A 273 7.18 5.51 -21.38
C TYR A 273 7.91 6.45 -20.39
N GLN A 274 7.22 7.50 -19.92
CA GLN A 274 7.72 8.49 -18.96
C GLN A 274 9.02 9.19 -19.38
N LEU A 275 9.03 9.78 -20.57
CA LEU A 275 10.16 10.55 -21.13
C LEU A 275 9.90 12.06 -21.00
N PRO A 276 10.17 12.70 -19.85
CA PRO A 276 9.74 14.07 -19.57
C PRO A 276 10.35 15.10 -20.53
N ARG A 277 11.62 14.95 -20.92
CA ARG A 277 12.26 15.89 -21.86
C ARG A 277 11.65 15.82 -23.26
N LEU A 278 11.27 14.62 -23.73
CA LEU A 278 10.56 14.45 -25.01
C LEU A 278 9.15 15.02 -24.93
N LYS A 279 8.44 14.71 -23.85
CA LYS A 279 7.08 15.22 -23.58
C LYS A 279 7.08 16.76 -23.60
N THR A 280 7.97 17.40 -22.84
CA THR A 280 8.08 18.86 -22.81
C THR A 280 8.50 19.45 -24.16
N SER A 281 9.39 18.78 -24.90
CA SER A 281 9.84 19.27 -26.21
C SER A 281 8.74 19.18 -27.27
N CYS A 282 7.95 18.09 -27.29
CA CYS A 282 6.78 17.94 -28.14
C CYS A 282 5.70 18.98 -27.80
N ILE A 283 5.38 19.19 -26.51
CA ILE A 283 4.41 20.22 -26.09
C ILE A 283 4.91 21.60 -26.49
N ARG A 284 6.19 21.91 -26.28
CA ARG A 284 6.78 23.18 -26.70
C ARG A 284 6.74 23.35 -28.22
N TYR A 285 7.01 22.30 -28.99
CA TYR A 285 6.95 22.34 -30.44
C TYR A 285 5.53 22.64 -30.94
N LEU A 286 4.53 21.97 -30.37
CA LEU A 286 3.12 22.19 -30.68
C LEU A 286 2.67 23.60 -30.29
N VAL A 287 2.85 23.97 -29.03
CA VAL A 287 2.24 25.17 -28.44
C VAL A 287 3.07 26.41 -28.71
N LYS A 288 4.35 26.39 -28.35
CA LYS A 288 5.20 27.58 -28.34
C LYS A 288 5.70 27.98 -29.74
N PHE A 289 5.93 27.00 -30.61
CA PHE A 289 6.24 27.28 -32.02
C PHE A 289 4.99 27.33 -32.91
N GLY A 290 3.79 27.23 -32.33
CA GLY A 290 2.53 27.37 -33.04
C GLY A 290 2.23 26.25 -34.03
N LYS A 291 2.92 25.11 -33.94
CA LYS A 291 2.71 23.98 -34.87
C LYS A 291 1.39 23.27 -34.67
N ILE A 292 0.74 23.47 -33.53
CA ILE A 292 -0.64 23.07 -33.25
C ILE A 292 -1.64 23.58 -34.29
N TYR A 293 -1.37 24.73 -34.93
CA TYR A 293 -2.21 25.29 -35.99
C TYR A 293 -1.98 24.59 -37.34
N ASP A 294 -0.74 24.15 -37.59
CA ASP A 294 -0.36 23.47 -38.84
C ASP A 294 -0.92 22.04 -38.89
N ILE A 295 -1.20 21.42 -37.74
CA ILE A 295 -1.75 20.05 -37.62
C ILE A 295 -3.08 20.01 -36.87
N ARG A 296 -3.89 21.07 -37.02
CA ARG A 296 -5.09 21.32 -36.21
C ARG A 296 -6.05 20.13 -36.18
N ASP A 297 -6.26 19.46 -37.30
CA ASP A 297 -7.19 18.33 -37.41
C ASP A 297 -6.65 17.07 -36.72
N ASP A 298 -5.37 16.74 -36.94
CA ASP A 298 -4.70 15.62 -36.27
C ASP A 298 -4.56 15.86 -34.75
N PHE A 299 -4.32 17.11 -34.34
CA PHE A 299 -4.25 17.51 -32.93
C PHE A 299 -5.63 17.44 -32.25
N ASN A 300 -6.70 17.85 -32.93
CA ASN A 300 -8.06 17.68 -32.41
C ASN A 300 -8.43 16.20 -32.25
N ALA A 301 -8.04 15.34 -33.21
CA ALA A 301 -8.20 13.90 -33.08
C ALA A 301 -7.39 13.33 -31.91
N PHE A 302 -6.16 13.81 -31.72
CA PHE A 302 -5.32 13.44 -30.58
C PHE A 302 -5.95 13.83 -29.23
N LEU A 303 -6.53 15.03 -29.09
CA LEU A 303 -7.18 15.49 -27.85
C LEU A 303 -8.35 14.60 -27.40
N LEU A 304 -9.00 13.89 -28.32
CA LEU A 304 -10.13 13.01 -28.04
C LEU A 304 -9.70 11.64 -27.50
N CYS A 305 -8.49 11.17 -27.86
CA CYS A 305 -7.99 9.85 -27.49
C CYS A 305 -6.85 9.88 -26.46
N ALA A 306 -6.19 11.03 -26.28
CA ALA A 306 -5.12 11.20 -25.32
C ALA A 306 -5.64 11.26 -23.87
N ASP A 307 -4.78 10.87 -22.92
CA ASP A 307 -5.10 10.90 -21.50
C ASP A 307 -5.47 12.32 -21.01
N ARG A 308 -6.50 12.44 -20.18
CA ARG A 308 -7.02 13.73 -19.71
C ARG A 308 -5.98 14.57 -18.98
N ASP A 309 -5.05 13.95 -18.27
CA ASP A 309 -3.98 14.67 -17.57
C ASP A 309 -2.92 15.19 -18.57
N LEU A 310 -2.61 14.40 -19.61
CA LEU A 310 -1.73 14.83 -20.71
C LEU A 310 -2.35 16.00 -21.50
N VAL A 311 -3.65 15.93 -21.76
CA VAL A 311 -4.42 16.98 -22.43
C VAL A 311 -4.49 18.24 -21.56
N ALA A 312 -4.74 18.10 -20.27
CA ALA A 312 -4.72 19.22 -19.33
C ALA A 312 -3.35 19.90 -19.24
N GLU A 313 -2.24 19.15 -19.31
CA GLU A 313 -0.90 19.71 -19.38
C GLU A 313 -0.65 20.50 -20.66
N ILE A 314 -1.12 20.01 -21.83
CA ILE A 314 -1.01 20.77 -23.10
C ILE A 314 -1.83 22.06 -23.01
N PHE A 315 -3.05 22.00 -22.49
CA PHE A 315 -3.90 23.18 -22.32
C PHE A 315 -3.37 24.16 -21.25
N ALA A 316 -2.73 23.67 -20.19
CA ALA A 316 -2.05 24.50 -19.21
C ALA A 316 -0.85 25.23 -19.83
N GLU A 317 -0.09 24.55 -20.70
CA GLU A 317 1.02 25.19 -21.43
C GLU A 317 0.51 26.18 -22.49
N MET A 318 -0.63 25.90 -23.15
CA MET A 318 -1.32 26.85 -24.04
C MET A 318 -1.81 28.09 -23.28
N GLY A 319 -2.35 27.91 -22.07
CA GLY A 319 -2.81 29.00 -21.19
C GLY A 319 -1.67 29.88 -20.65
N ASN A 320 -0.46 29.32 -20.52
CA ASN A 320 0.74 30.05 -20.12
C ASN A 320 1.49 30.71 -21.29
N SER A 321 1.22 30.32 -22.54
CA SER A 321 1.79 30.94 -23.72
C SER A 321 1.08 32.26 -24.04
N THR A 322 1.84 33.32 -24.33
CA THR A 322 1.34 34.70 -24.55
C THR A 322 0.58 34.84 -25.87
N LEU A 323 -0.56 34.15 -26.02
CA LEU A 323 -1.47 34.29 -27.13
C LEU A 323 -2.66 35.17 -26.73
N PRO A 324 -3.09 36.13 -27.60
CA PRO A 324 -4.15 37.06 -27.27
C PRO A 324 -5.48 36.32 -26.99
N PRO A 325 -6.24 36.72 -25.96
CA PRO A 325 -7.47 36.03 -25.51
C PRO A 325 -8.57 35.91 -26.58
N PHE A 326 -8.48 36.71 -27.65
CA PHE A 326 -9.40 36.70 -28.79
C PHE A 326 -9.21 35.50 -29.74
N LEU A 327 -7.99 34.94 -29.85
CA LEU A 327 -7.73 33.75 -30.69
C LEU A 327 -8.20 32.45 -30.01
N LEU A 328 -8.17 32.41 -28.68
CA LEU A 328 -8.68 31.29 -27.88
C LEU A 328 -10.21 31.16 -28.02
N SER A 329 -10.93 32.28 -28.07
CA SER A 329 -12.39 32.27 -28.25
C SER A 329 -12.82 31.90 -29.67
N VAL A 330 -12.04 32.24 -30.69
CA VAL A 330 -12.32 31.88 -32.09
C VAL A 330 -12.04 30.40 -32.35
N LEU A 331 -11.01 29.82 -31.74
CA LEU A 331 -10.73 28.37 -31.76
C LEU A 331 -11.87 27.56 -31.12
N LEU A 332 -12.36 28.01 -29.97
CA LEU A 332 -13.53 27.45 -29.29
C LEU A 332 -14.81 27.54 -30.14
N PHE A 333 -14.99 28.62 -30.92
CA PHE A 333 -16.17 28.79 -31.77
C PHE A 333 -16.13 27.94 -33.06
N SER A 334 -14.95 27.73 -33.67
CA SER A 334 -14.82 26.87 -34.86
C SER A 334 -14.98 25.37 -34.58
N LEU A 335 -14.84 24.93 -33.32
CA LEU A 335 -15.12 23.54 -32.90
C LEU A 335 -16.61 23.22 -32.82
N PHE A 336 -17.50 24.22 -32.94
CA PHE A 336 -18.96 24.04 -32.90
C PHE A 336 -19.61 23.97 -34.29
N GLN A 337 -18.85 23.82 -35.38
CA GLN A 337 -19.38 23.81 -36.75
C GLN A 337 -18.65 22.81 -37.70
N ILE A 338 -18.49 21.53 -37.35
CA ILE A 338 -18.18 20.42 -38.29
C ILE A 338 -18.93 19.15 -37.80
N PRO A 339 -19.54 18.32 -38.68
CA PRO A 339 -20.60 17.39 -38.31
C PRO A 339 -20.09 16.15 -37.58
N THR A 340 -20.81 15.76 -36.53
CA THR A 340 -20.56 14.58 -35.70
C THR A 340 -20.75 13.28 -36.51
N TYR A 341 -19.66 12.62 -36.87
CA TYR A 341 -19.68 11.17 -37.00
C TYR A 341 -19.48 10.59 -35.59
N ALA A 342 -20.55 10.01 -35.03
CA ALA A 342 -20.61 9.63 -33.63
C ALA A 342 -19.67 8.46 -33.32
N ALA A 343 -18.72 8.67 -32.40
CA ALA A 343 -17.77 7.64 -31.99
C ALA A 343 -18.50 6.52 -31.23
N LYS A 344 -18.42 5.30 -31.75
CA LYS A 344 -19.03 4.12 -31.12
C LYS A 344 -18.18 3.63 -29.94
N ASN A 345 -18.75 3.66 -28.74
CA ASN A 345 -18.13 3.21 -27.49
C ASN A 345 -18.82 1.93 -26.97
N SER A 346 -18.16 1.17 -26.11
CA SER A 346 -18.80 -0.02 -25.50
C SER A 346 -19.62 0.34 -24.27
N TYR A 347 -20.92 0.08 -24.34
CA TYR A 347 -21.93 0.41 -23.34
C TYR A 347 -22.59 -0.85 -22.79
N ILE A 348 -23.03 -0.79 -21.53
CA ILE A 348 -23.89 -1.79 -20.90
C ILE A 348 -25.29 -1.20 -20.81
N VAL A 349 -26.25 -1.84 -21.46
CA VAL A 349 -27.69 -1.55 -21.40
C VAL A 349 -28.33 -2.51 -20.41
N TYR A 350 -28.70 -2.01 -19.24
CA TYR A 350 -29.25 -2.82 -18.15
C TYR A 350 -30.77 -2.68 -18.10
N LEU A 351 -31.49 -3.81 -18.14
CA LEU A 351 -32.96 -3.89 -18.17
C LEU A 351 -33.56 -4.40 -16.85
N GLY A 352 -32.76 -4.48 -15.78
CA GLY A 352 -33.21 -4.97 -14.47
C GLY A 352 -32.98 -6.46 -14.23
N ALA A 353 -33.69 -7.03 -13.27
CA ALA A 353 -33.63 -8.45 -12.93
C ALA A 353 -34.76 -9.22 -13.61
N ARG A 354 -34.49 -10.46 -14.07
CA ARG A 354 -35.54 -11.33 -14.63
C ARG A 354 -36.28 -12.05 -13.48
N PRO A 355 -37.61 -12.28 -13.57
CA PRO A 355 -38.30 -13.17 -12.64
C PRO A 355 -37.66 -14.57 -12.65
N HIS A 356 -37.44 -15.17 -11.48
CA HIS A 356 -36.78 -16.46 -11.35
C HIS A 356 -37.57 -17.57 -12.05
N VAL A 357 -37.02 -18.12 -13.13
CA VAL A 357 -37.46 -19.38 -13.76
C VAL A 357 -36.40 -20.43 -13.44
N LEU A 358 -36.81 -21.53 -12.81
CA LEU A 358 -35.90 -22.65 -12.49
C LEU A 358 -35.59 -23.43 -13.77
N ASP A 359 -34.31 -23.50 -14.14
CA ASP A 359 -33.76 -24.16 -15.34
C ASP A 359 -34.43 -23.78 -16.67
N PRO A 360 -34.15 -22.57 -17.21
CA PRO A 360 -34.68 -22.14 -18.50
C PRO A 360 -34.11 -22.99 -19.65
N SER A 361 -34.97 -23.37 -20.58
CA SER A 361 -34.60 -24.12 -21.79
C SER A 361 -33.75 -23.27 -22.75
N SER A 362 -33.09 -23.88 -23.74
CA SER A 362 -32.33 -23.13 -24.76
C SER A 362 -33.23 -22.16 -25.52
N SER A 363 -34.45 -22.59 -25.87
CA SER A 363 -35.45 -21.73 -26.52
C SER A 363 -35.85 -20.53 -25.66
N ASP A 364 -35.83 -20.65 -24.32
CA ASP A 364 -36.14 -19.53 -23.43
C ASP A 364 -35.01 -18.50 -23.37
N LEU A 365 -33.75 -18.93 -23.53
CA LEU A 365 -32.59 -18.05 -23.57
C LEU A 365 -32.44 -17.39 -24.94
N ASP A 366 -32.77 -18.12 -26.01
CA ASP A 366 -32.80 -17.60 -27.38
C ASP A 366 -33.90 -16.56 -27.55
N SER A 367 -35.08 -16.80 -26.96
CA SER A 367 -36.17 -15.82 -26.94
C SER A 367 -35.76 -14.49 -26.26
N VAL A 368 -35.01 -14.53 -25.16
CA VAL A 368 -34.51 -13.32 -24.47
C VAL A 368 -33.39 -12.65 -25.25
N THR A 369 -32.51 -13.44 -25.86
CA THR A 369 -31.47 -12.87 -26.72
C THR A 369 -32.10 -12.16 -27.93
N ASN A 370 -33.14 -12.74 -28.51
CA ASN A 370 -33.91 -12.13 -29.57
C ASN A 370 -34.69 -10.89 -29.11
N SER A 371 -35.18 -10.84 -27.87
CA SER A 371 -35.81 -9.63 -27.34
C SER A 371 -34.80 -8.50 -27.13
N HIS A 372 -33.54 -8.80 -26.80
CA HIS A 372 -32.47 -7.80 -26.76
C HIS A 372 -32.13 -7.27 -28.15
N TYR A 373 -32.07 -8.14 -29.16
CA TYR A 373 -31.87 -7.73 -30.54
C TYR A 373 -33.02 -6.86 -31.03
N ASN A 374 -34.26 -7.23 -30.73
CA ASN A 374 -35.43 -6.41 -31.04
C ASN A 374 -35.36 -5.04 -30.36
N LEU A 375 -35.02 -5.00 -29.07
CA LEU A 375 -34.97 -3.77 -28.29
C LEU A 375 -33.87 -2.82 -28.77
N LEU A 376 -32.69 -3.33 -29.09
CA LEU A 376 -31.64 -2.48 -29.66
C LEU A 376 -31.93 -2.17 -31.15
N GLY A 377 -32.61 -3.08 -31.85
CA GLY A 377 -33.03 -2.92 -33.23
C GLY A 377 -34.03 -1.80 -33.44
N THR A 378 -34.87 -1.46 -32.45
CA THR A 378 -35.76 -0.28 -32.54
C THR A 378 -34.97 1.04 -32.54
N VAL A 379 -33.78 1.07 -31.95
CA VAL A 379 -32.89 2.24 -31.90
C VAL A 379 -31.93 2.26 -33.09
N LEU A 380 -31.39 1.11 -33.49
CA LEU A 380 -30.45 0.99 -34.60
C LEU A 380 -31.11 0.84 -35.97
N GLY A 381 -32.43 0.63 -36.02
CA GLY A 381 -33.23 0.47 -37.23
C GLY A 381 -33.16 -0.91 -37.90
N SER A 382 -32.36 -1.85 -37.39
CA SER A 382 -32.30 -3.25 -37.86
C SER A 382 -31.84 -4.20 -36.75
N ASN A 383 -32.43 -5.39 -36.69
CA ASN A 383 -32.03 -6.46 -35.78
C ASN A 383 -30.67 -7.08 -36.13
N GLU A 384 -30.29 -7.13 -37.41
CA GLU A 384 -28.96 -7.65 -37.79
C GLU A 384 -27.86 -6.71 -37.27
N ARG A 385 -28.07 -5.40 -37.36
CA ARG A 385 -27.15 -4.41 -36.77
C ARG A 385 -27.09 -4.48 -35.25
N ALA A 386 -28.20 -4.83 -34.60
CA ALA A 386 -28.23 -5.07 -33.16
C ALA A 386 -27.45 -6.34 -32.77
N GLN A 387 -27.53 -7.41 -33.57
CA GLN A 387 -26.75 -8.63 -33.36
C GLN A 387 -25.24 -8.39 -33.50
N GLU A 388 -24.83 -7.59 -34.48
CA GLU A 388 -23.43 -7.23 -34.69
C GLU A 388 -22.89 -6.29 -33.60
N ALA A 389 -23.73 -5.39 -33.08
CA ALA A 389 -23.34 -4.46 -32.03
C ALA A 389 -23.28 -5.11 -30.65
N ILE A 390 -24.18 -6.07 -30.36
CA ILE A 390 -24.27 -6.76 -29.07
C ILE A 390 -23.21 -7.86 -28.98
N PHE A 391 -22.21 -7.64 -28.14
CA PHE A 391 -21.15 -8.62 -27.91
C PHE A 391 -21.36 -9.47 -26.65
N TYR A 392 -22.30 -9.08 -25.77
CA TYR A 392 -22.81 -9.96 -24.71
C TYR A 392 -24.30 -9.75 -24.45
N SER A 393 -25.07 -10.84 -24.43
CA SER A 393 -26.48 -10.86 -24.03
C SER A 393 -26.61 -11.59 -22.68
N TYR A 394 -27.11 -10.91 -21.65
CA TYR A 394 -27.29 -11.46 -20.32
C TYR A 394 -28.73 -11.98 -20.17
N THR A 395 -28.91 -13.31 -20.17
CA THR A 395 -30.25 -13.91 -20.34
C THR A 395 -30.76 -14.73 -19.14
N ARG A 396 -29.92 -14.92 -18.12
CA ARG A 396 -30.19 -15.84 -16.99
C ARG A 396 -30.74 -15.15 -15.74
N ASN A 397 -29.92 -14.34 -15.07
CA ASN A 397 -30.29 -13.70 -13.79
C ASN A 397 -30.35 -12.17 -13.87
N ILE A 398 -29.61 -11.61 -14.81
CA ILE A 398 -29.50 -10.19 -15.12
C ILE A 398 -30.13 -10.05 -16.49
N ASN A 399 -31.05 -9.12 -16.67
CA ASN A 399 -31.65 -8.81 -17.97
C ASN A 399 -30.93 -7.59 -18.56
N GLY A 400 -30.43 -7.71 -19.78
CA GLY A 400 -29.67 -6.65 -20.45
C GLY A 400 -28.52 -7.19 -21.28
N PHE A 401 -27.75 -6.28 -21.88
CA PHE A 401 -26.70 -6.64 -22.82
C PHE A 401 -25.59 -5.59 -22.87
N ALA A 402 -24.43 -5.99 -23.37
CA ALA A 402 -23.33 -5.08 -23.67
C ALA A 402 -23.18 -4.96 -25.19
N ALA A 403 -23.16 -3.72 -25.67
CA ALA A 403 -23.14 -3.40 -27.09
C ALA A 403 -22.18 -2.26 -27.41
N ILE A 404 -21.67 -2.23 -28.63
CA ILE A 404 -20.91 -1.09 -29.15
C ILE A 404 -21.90 -0.13 -29.81
N LEU A 405 -22.15 0.99 -29.14
CA LEU A 405 -23.13 2.01 -29.53
C LEU A 405 -22.45 3.36 -29.60
N ASP A 406 -22.89 4.24 -30.48
CA ASP A 406 -22.55 5.64 -30.30
C ASP A 406 -23.34 6.27 -29.14
N ASP A 407 -22.92 7.46 -28.73
CA ASP A 407 -23.47 8.13 -27.55
C ASP A 407 -24.94 8.55 -27.75
N GLU A 408 -25.37 8.80 -28.99
CA GLU A 408 -26.76 9.15 -29.32
C GLU A 408 -27.65 7.90 -29.29
N GLU A 409 -27.19 6.79 -29.87
CA GLU A 409 -27.80 5.46 -29.78
C GLU A 409 -27.92 5.00 -28.30
N ALA A 410 -26.89 5.23 -27.49
CA ALA A 410 -26.89 4.92 -26.05
C ALA A 410 -27.90 5.78 -25.25
N VAL A 411 -28.03 7.07 -25.58
CA VAL A 411 -29.02 7.97 -24.95
C VAL A 411 -30.44 7.66 -25.44
N GLN A 412 -30.61 7.25 -26.70
CA GLN A 412 -31.90 6.86 -27.23
C GLN A 412 -32.43 5.60 -26.57
N ILE A 413 -31.58 4.56 -26.43
CA ILE A 413 -31.99 3.34 -25.78
C ILE A 413 -32.22 3.53 -24.27
N GLU A 414 -31.52 4.45 -23.62
CA GLU A 414 -31.76 4.81 -22.21
C GLU A 414 -33.17 5.39 -21.96
N LYS A 415 -33.85 5.92 -22.99
CA LYS A 415 -35.21 6.46 -22.88
C LYS A 415 -36.31 5.40 -22.93
N ASP A 416 -35.99 4.15 -23.29
CA ASP A 416 -36.98 3.08 -23.28
C ASP A 416 -37.41 2.79 -21.83
N PRO A 417 -38.72 2.75 -21.52
CA PRO A 417 -39.19 2.57 -20.14
C PRO A 417 -38.80 1.22 -19.52
N ASN A 418 -38.35 0.24 -20.32
CA ASN A 418 -37.85 -1.04 -19.85
C ASN A 418 -36.32 -1.06 -19.64
N VAL A 419 -35.62 0.02 -20.00
CA VAL A 419 -34.18 0.20 -19.77
C VAL A 419 -33.96 0.95 -18.46
N VAL A 420 -33.25 0.29 -17.54
CA VAL A 420 -32.98 0.80 -16.19
C VAL A 420 -31.81 1.78 -16.18
N SER A 421 -30.76 1.50 -16.96
CA SER A 421 -29.59 2.39 -17.09
C SER A 421 -28.70 1.97 -18.25
N VAL A 422 -28.06 2.95 -18.90
CA VAL A 422 -27.03 2.73 -19.93
C VAL A 422 -25.71 3.38 -19.49
N PHE A 423 -24.61 2.63 -19.46
CA PHE A 423 -23.33 3.17 -18.98
C PHE A 423 -22.09 2.56 -19.64
N PRO A 424 -20.98 3.30 -19.74
CA PRO A 424 -19.78 2.85 -20.45
C PRO A 424 -18.97 1.80 -19.68
N ASN A 425 -18.40 0.84 -20.40
CA ASN A 425 -17.52 -0.22 -19.90
C ASN A 425 -16.09 0.30 -19.56
N ARG A 426 -15.48 -0.05 -18.40
CA ARG A 426 -14.21 0.55 -17.88
C ARG A 426 -13.30 -0.42 -17.08
N GLY A 427 -11.95 -0.30 -17.18
CA GLY A 427 -10.92 -1.06 -16.41
C GLY A 427 -10.39 -0.38 -15.10
N ARG A 428 -9.73 -1.12 -14.15
CA ARG A 428 -9.39 -0.66 -12.75
C ARG A 428 -8.09 -1.27 -12.11
N LYS A 429 -7.44 -0.59 -11.11
CA LYS A 429 -6.19 -0.97 -10.34
C LYS A 429 -6.42 -1.58 -8.91
N LEU A 430 -5.38 -2.18 -8.27
CA LEU A 430 -5.38 -2.88 -6.95
C LEU A 430 -4.57 -2.12 -5.83
N HIS A 431 -5.12 -1.76 -4.64
CA HIS A 431 -4.39 -1.15 -3.46
C HIS A 431 -4.99 -1.59 -2.15
N THR A 432 -4.34 -1.87 -0.99
CA THR A 432 -5.11 -2.26 0.23
C THR A 432 -5.76 -1.15 1.03
N THR A 433 -6.79 -1.41 1.86
CA THR A 433 -7.57 -0.29 2.42
C THR A 433 -6.84 0.59 3.44
N ARG A 434 -5.96 0.06 4.33
CA ARG A 434 -4.95 0.83 5.12
C ARG A 434 -4.13 0.00 6.14
N SER A 435 -4.72 -0.96 6.87
CA SER A 435 -4.11 -1.46 8.13
C SER A 435 -2.73 -2.11 7.98
N TRP A 436 -2.50 -2.85 6.88
CA TRP A 436 -1.21 -3.48 6.58
C TRP A 436 -0.14 -2.49 6.13
N ASP A 437 -0.54 -1.45 5.40
CA ASP A 437 0.31 -0.30 5.03
C ASP A 437 0.72 0.48 6.28
N PHE A 438 -0.21 0.72 7.21
CA PHE A 438 0.08 1.31 8.53
C PHE A 438 1.08 0.49 9.37
N LEU A 439 1.10 -0.84 9.20
CA LEU A 439 2.08 -1.74 9.83
C LEU A 439 3.45 -1.73 9.13
N GLY A 440 3.61 -0.95 8.05
CA GLY A 440 4.83 -0.84 7.26
C GLY A 440 5.14 -2.09 6.43
N LEU A 441 4.13 -2.94 6.18
CA LEU A 441 4.28 -4.06 5.25
C LEU A 441 4.30 -3.60 3.80
N GLU A 442 3.75 -2.42 3.56
CA GLU A 442 3.60 -1.78 2.27
C GLU A 442 3.99 -0.32 2.40
N GLU A 443 4.18 0.34 1.26
CA GLU A 443 4.24 1.78 1.15
C GLU A 443 3.41 2.18 -0.06
N ASN A 444 2.39 3.02 0.16
CA ASN A 444 1.46 3.44 -0.89
C ASN A 444 0.77 2.26 -1.63
N GLY A 445 0.54 1.16 -0.91
CA GLY A 445 -0.05 -0.07 -1.47
C GLY A 445 0.92 -1.01 -2.19
N GLU A 446 2.21 -0.65 -2.27
CA GLU A 446 3.25 -1.51 -2.84
C GLU A 446 4.05 -2.24 -1.76
N THR A 447 4.25 -3.54 -1.94
CA THR A 447 5.06 -4.33 -1.03
C THR A 447 6.55 -4.14 -1.32
N ARG A 448 7.29 -3.50 -0.42
CA ARG A 448 8.75 -3.33 -0.52
C ARG A 448 9.49 -4.69 -0.57
N PRO A 449 10.64 -4.82 -1.27
CA PRO A 449 11.42 -6.07 -1.31
C PRO A 449 11.81 -6.61 0.07
N GLY A 450 12.12 -5.72 1.02
CA GLY A 450 12.47 -6.08 2.40
C GLY A 450 11.29 -6.47 3.29
N SER A 451 10.04 -6.32 2.81
CA SER A 451 8.83 -6.62 3.57
C SER A 451 8.70 -8.12 3.82
N ILE A 452 8.26 -8.50 5.02
CA ILE A 452 7.96 -9.90 5.38
C ILE A 452 6.91 -10.50 4.43
N LEU A 453 5.99 -9.70 3.87
CA LEU A 453 5.03 -10.21 2.88
C LEU A 453 5.72 -10.85 1.67
N LYS A 454 6.74 -10.20 1.08
CA LYS A 454 7.49 -10.78 -0.05
C LYS A 454 8.41 -11.91 0.43
N LYS A 455 9.17 -11.70 1.52
CA LYS A 455 10.11 -12.71 2.04
C LYS A 455 9.44 -14.03 2.43
N ALA A 456 8.24 -13.95 3.02
CA ALA A 456 7.44 -15.10 3.41
C ALA A 456 6.46 -15.54 2.32
N ARG A 457 6.64 -15.13 1.06
CA ARG A 457 5.78 -15.52 -0.08
C ARG A 457 4.29 -15.31 0.20
N PHE A 458 3.94 -14.24 0.89
CA PHE A 458 2.58 -13.87 1.32
C PHE A 458 1.88 -14.94 2.17
N GLY A 459 2.63 -15.78 2.88
CA GLY A 459 2.09 -16.85 3.75
C GLY A 459 1.77 -18.14 3.00
N ALA A 460 2.32 -18.34 1.80
CA ALA A 460 1.98 -19.46 0.94
C ALA A 460 2.07 -20.82 1.64
N ASN A 461 0.99 -21.60 1.57
CA ASN A 461 0.82 -22.94 2.12
C ASN A 461 0.84 -23.07 3.66
N THR A 462 0.95 -21.98 4.41
CA THR A 462 0.55 -21.97 5.81
C THR A 462 -0.97 -22.06 5.92
N ILE A 463 -1.46 -22.82 6.89
CA ILE A 463 -2.89 -23.05 7.12
C ILE A 463 -3.32 -22.30 8.39
N ILE A 464 -4.17 -21.29 8.23
CA ILE A 464 -4.73 -20.48 9.31
C ILE A 464 -6.17 -20.93 9.57
N GLY A 465 -6.44 -21.45 10.76
CA GLY A 465 -7.78 -21.76 11.23
C GLY A 465 -8.35 -20.63 12.09
N ASN A 466 -9.67 -20.36 12.02
CA ASN A 466 -10.36 -19.57 13.04
C ASN A 466 -11.46 -20.36 13.76
N LEU A 467 -11.61 -20.11 15.07
CA LEU A 467 -12.75 -20.55 15.86
C LEU A 467 -13.67 -19.36 16.06
N ASP A 468 -14.84 -19.36 15.41
CA ASP A 468 -15.68 -18.15 15.27
C ASP A 468 -17.15 -18.49 14.91
N THR A 469 -17.90 -17.54 14.33
CA THR A 469 -19.30 -17.67 13.88
C THR A 469 -19.47 -18.34 12.50
N GLY A 470 -18.37 -18.75 11.87
CA GLY A 470 -18.32 -19.47 10.60
C GLY A 470 -17.59 -18.72 9.50
N VAL A 471 -17.92 -19.02 8.24
CA VAL A 471 -17.39 -18.30 7.08
C VAL A 471 -18.45 -18.05 6.00
N TRP A 472 -18.36 -16.91 5.31
CA TRP A 472 -19.12 -16.63 4.09
C TRP A 472 -18.29 -16.98 2.84
N PRO A 473 -18.43 -18.19 2.30
CA PRO A 473 -17.49 -18.73 1.31
C PRO A 473 -17.50 -17.97 -0.03
N GLU A 474 -18.60 -17.31 -0.40
CA GLU A 474 -18.70 -16.54 -1.65
C GLU A 474 -17.96 -15.20 -1.61
N SER A 475 -17.44 -14.80 -0.45
CA SER A 475 -16.63 -13.58 -0.38
C SER A 475 -15.41 -13.71 -1.30
N LYS A 476 -15.14 -12.66 -2.08
CA LYS A 476 -13.94 -12.59 -2.92
C LYS A 476 -12.64 -12.73 -2.12
N SER A 477 -12.66 -12.43 -0.82
CA SER A 477 -11.52 -12.65 0.08
C SER A 477 -11.17 -14.12 0.25
N PHE A 478 -12.08 -15.03 -0.11
CA PHE A 478 -11.86 -16.47 -0.11
C PHE A 478 -11.81 -17.06 -1.52
N SER A 479 -11.61 -16.22 -2.54
CA SER A 479 -11.29 -16.67 -3.90
C SER A 479 -9.97 -17.44 -3.93
N ASP A 480 -9.93 -18.52 -4.70
CA ASP A 480 -8.76 -19.36 -4.87
C ASP A 480 -7.97 -19.06 -6.17
N GLU A 481 -8.26 -17.93 -6.79
CA GLU A 481 -7.52 -17.40 -7.92
C GLU A 481 -6.03 -17.24 -7.57
N GLY A 482 -5.16 -17.73 -8.47
CA GLY A 482 -3.71 -17.70 -8.29
C GLY A 482 -3.14 -18.64 -7.22
N MET A 483 -3.93 -19.59 -6.71
CA MET A 483 -3.52 -20.51 -5.64
C MET A 483 -3.15 -21.89 -6.19
N GLY A 484 -2.01 -22.45 -5.75
CA GLY A 484 -1.59 -23.82 -6.09
C GLY A 484 -2.45 -24.91 -5.43
N PRO A 485 -2.13 -26.21 -5.60
CA PRO A 485 -2.83 -27.31 -4.96
C PRO A 485 -2.85 -27.20 -3.43
N ILE A 486 -3.86 -27.79 -2.78
CA ILE A 486 -3.98 -27.81 -1.32
C ILE A 486 -2.77 -28.60 -0.73
N PRO A 487 -2.13 -28.11 0.35
CA PRO A 487 -1.01 -28.82 0.97
C PRO A 487 -1.38 -30.26 1.38
N SER A 488 -0.52 -31.22 1.03
CA SER A 488 -0.75 -32.65 1.28
C SER A 488 -0.82 -33.04 2.76
N LYS A 489 -0.49 -32.15 3.69
CA LYS A 489 -0.67 -32.33 5.14
C LYS A 489 -2.11 -32.10 5.62
N TRP A 490 -2.93 -31.41 4.83
CA TRP A 490 -4.29 -31.06 5.21
C TRP A 490 -5.19 -32.30 5.29
N ARG A 491 -5.95 -32.45 6.37
CA ARG A 491 -6.87 -33.58 6.61
C ARG A 491 -8.32 -33.16 6.86
N GLY A 492 -8.59 -31.85 6.89
CA GLY A 492 -9.91 -31.34 7.20
C GLY A 492 -10.93 -31.49 6.07
N ILE A 493 -12.19 -31.26 6.45
CA ILE A 493 -13.38 -31.46 5.61
C ILE A 493 -14.16 -30.16 5.41
N CYS A 494 -15.18 -30.20 4.54
CA CYS A 494 -16.02 -29.06 4.21
C CYS A 494 -17.52 -29.33 4.44
N GLN A 495 -18.12 -28.62 5.38
CA GLN A 495 -19.49 -28.76 5.90
C GLN A 495 -20.31 -27.47 5.70
N LEU A 496 -20.31 -26.92 4.48
CA LEU A 496 -21.05 -25.70 4.12
C LEU A 496 -22.50 -25.95 3.67
N THR A 497 -22.81 -27.14 3.16
CA THR A 497 -24.14 -27.52 2.66
C THR A 497 -24.48 -28.96 3.08
N LYS A 498 -25.78 -29.30 3.14
CA LYS A 498 -26.27 -30.65 3.51
C LYS A 498 -25.73 -31.77 2.61
N ASN A 499 -25.35 -31.48 1.36
CA ASN A 499 -24.90 -32.48 0.38
C ASN A 499 -23.36 -32.54 0.19
N GLY A 500 -22.58 -31.63 0.80
CA GLY A 500 -21.12 -31.45 0.57
C GLY A 500 -20.78 -30.99 -0.86
N SER A 501 -19.93 -30.02 -1.19
CA SER A 501 -19.14 -28.97 -0.52
C SER A 501 -19.09 -27.76 -1.49
N ARG A 502 -18.50 -26.61 -1.12
CA ARG A 502 -17.74 -25.74 -2.07
C ARG A 502 -16.56 -25.05 -1.38
N CYS A 503 -15.81 -25.81 -0.58
CA CYS A 503 -14.44 -25.39 -0.24
C CYS A 503 -13.61 -25.39 -1.52
N ASN A 504 -12.60 -24.53 -1.58
CA ASN A 504 -11.76 -24.34 -2.75
C ASN A 504 -10.29 -24.38 -2.32
N ARG A 505 -9.36 -23.97 -3.19
CA ARG A 505 -7.94 -23.98 -2.81
C ARG A 505 -7.59 -22.91 -1.77
N LYS A 506 -8.46 -21.92 -1.50
CA LYS A 506 -8.28 -20.87 -0.50
C LYS A 506 -8.92 -21.21 0.84
N LEU A 507 -10.24 -21.33 0.87
CA LEU A 507 -11.00 -21.89 1.98
C LEU A 507 -11.00 -23.40 1.84
N ILE A 508 -10.00 -24.06 2.44
CA ILE A 508 -9.76 -25.49 2.28
C ILE A 508 -10.57 -26.35 3.27
N GLY A 509 -11.12 -25.71 4.31
CA GLY A 509 -11.89 -26.35 5.36
C GLY A 509 -12.98 -25.45 5.91
N ALA A 510 -14.12 -26.02 6.22
CA ALA A 510 -15.21 -25.33 6.91
C ALA A 510 -15.99 -26.35 7.72
N ARG A 511 -15.95 -26.25 9.05
CA ARG A 511 -16.59 -27.20 9.98
C ARG A 511 -17.43 -26.43 10.98
N TYR A 512 -18.38 -27.11 11.60
CA TYR A 512 -19.21 -26.53 12.64
C TYR A 512 -19.37 -27.48 13.82
N PHE A 513 -19.57 -26.90 15.00
CA PHE A 513 -19.74 -27.60 16.27
C PHE A 513 -20.88 -26.88 17.02
N SER A 514 -21.97 -27.60 17.24
CA SER A 514 -23.21 -27.04 17.81
C SER A 514 -23.82 -27.94 18.88
N LYS A 515 -23.13 -28.99 19.29
CA LYS A 515 -23.71 -29.99 20.19
C LYS A 515 -23.86 -29.40 21.60
N GLY A 516 -22.87 -28.64 22.06
CA GLY A 516 -22.94 -27.92 23.34
C GLY A 516 -24.04 -26.87 23.33
N TYR A 517 -24.07 -26.06 22.28
CA TYR A 517 -25.12 -25.06 22.06
C TYR A 517 -26.52 -25.70 22.04
N LEU A 518 -26.75 -26.76 21.25
CA LEU A 518 -28.07 -27.38 21.11
C LEU A 518 -28.54 -28.03 22.43
N ALA A 519 -27.61 -28.62 23.20
CA ALA A 519 -27.92 -29.12 24.53
C ALA A 519 -28.45 -28.01 25.43
N TYR A 520 -27.74 -26.87 25.53
CA TYR A 520 -28.20 -25.71 26.30
C TYR A 520 -29.52 -25.13 25.78
N ALA A 521 -29.61 -24.90 24.47
CA ALA A 521 -30.81 -24.36 23.83
C ALA A 521 -32.04 -25.24 24.08
N SER A 522 -31.90 -26.57 24.03
CA SER A 522 -33.01 -27.50 24.31
C SER A 522 -33.56 -27.40 25.73
N MET A 523 -32.73 -27.01 26.71
CA MET A 523 -33.12 -26.85 28.11
C MET A 523 -33.84 -25.52 28.35
N VAL A 524 -33.39 -24.45 27.70
CA VAL A 524 -33.84 -23.08 27.98
C VAL A 524 -34.92 -22.60 27.01
N ASN A 525 -34.81 -22.94 25.73
CA ASN A 525 -35.74 -22.54 24.67
C ASN A 525 -35.77 -23.58 23.54
N SER A 526 -36.63 -24.59 23.72
CA SER A 526 -36.74 -25.73 22.79
C SER A 526 -37.14 -25.35 21.36
N THR A 527 -37.77 -24.19 21.16
CA THR A 527 -38.13 -23.67 19.84
C THR A 527 -36.90 -23.10 19.12
N ALA A 528 -36.03 -22.38 19.82
CA ALA A 528 -34.76 -21.88 19.28
C ALA A 528 -33.80 -23.03 18.89
N ALA A 529 -33.82 -24.13 19.64
CA ALA A 529 -33.03 -25.32 19.28
C ALA A 529 -33.50 -25.96 17.96
N LYS A 530 -34.80 -25.94 17.65
CA LYS A 530 -35.39 -26.53 16.45
C LYS A 530 -35.18 -25.70 15.18
N SER A 531 -34.94 -24.39 15.30
CA SER A 531 -34.75 -23.49 14.15
C SER A 531 -33.33 -23.52 13.57
N ILE A 532 -32.37 -24.09 14.30
CA ILE A 532 -30.97 -24.11 13.87
C ILE A 532 -30.75 -25.18 12.81
N GLN A 533 -30.31 -24.73 11.63
CA GLN A 533 -29.77 -25.61 10.60
C GLN A 533 -28.24 -25.61 10.70
N PRO A 534 -27.64 -26.66 11.25
CA PRO A 534 -26.21 -26.63 11.57
C PRO A 534 -25.39 -26.78 10.28
N ASN A 535 -24.62 -25.73 9.98
CA ASN A 535 -23.66 -25.64 8.88
C ASN A 535 -22.54 -24.67 9.26
N ALA A 536 -21.44 -24.66 8.51
CA ALA A 536 -20.30 -23.78 8.76
C ALA A 536 -20.45 -22.36 8.18
N ARG A 537 -21.60 -22.01 7.59
CA ARG A 537 -21.84 -20.68 7.03
C ARG A 537 -21.97 -19.66 8.15
N ASP A 538 -21.35 -18.53 7.93
CA ASP A 538 -21.45 -17.35 8.78
C ASP A 538 -22.73 -16.57 8.46
N TYR A 539 -23.60 -16.37 9.44
CA TYR A 539 -24.78 -15.52 9.32
C TYR A 539 -24.67 -14.24 10.16
N ALA A 540 -23.62 -14.14 11.00
CA ALA A 540 -23.36 -12.99 11.86
C ALA A 540 -22.40 -11.99 11.19
N GLY A 541 -21.39 -12.49 10.48
CA GLY A 541 -20.38 -11.70 9.77
C GLY A 541 -19.01 -11.68 10.45
N HIS A 542 -18.99 -11.81 11.79
CA HIS A 542 -17.77 -11.75 12.60
C HIS A 542 -16.70 -12.76 12.14
N GLY A 543 -17.05 -14.03 11.90
CA GLY A 543 -16.09 -15.05 11.48
C GLY A 543 -15.52 -14.85 10.09
N SER A 544 -16.32 -14.32 9.16
CA SER A 544 -15.85 -13.91 7.83
C SER A 544 -14.90 -12.71 7.93
N HIS A 545 -15.19 -11.76 8.84
CA HIS A 545 -14.38 -10.58 9.08
C HIS A 545 -13.02 -10.95 9.67
N THR A 546 -12.99 -11.78 10.71
CA THR A 546 -11.76 -12.21 11.37
C THR A 546 -10.90 -13.09 10.45
N LEU A 547 -11.49 -14.08 9.77
CA LEU A 547 -10.74 -14.99 8.89
C LEU A 547 -10.14 -14.25 7.69
N SER A 548 -10.89 -13.32 7.10
CA SER A 548 -10.39 -12.50 5.98
C SER A 548 -9.34 -11.47 6.42
N THR A 549 -9.39 -11.00 7.67
CA THR A 549 -8.31 -10.19 8.26
C THR A 549 -7.03 -11.02 8.45
N ALA A 550 -7.13 -12.28 8.86
CA ALA A 550 -5.93 -13.11 9.04
C ALA A 550 -5.33 -13.56 7.69
N GLY A 551 -6.17 -14.08 6.81
CA GLY A 551 -5.74 -14.75 5.58
C GLY A 551 -6.64 -14.49 4.39
N GLY A 552 -7.31 -13.35 4.26
CA GLY A 552 -8.08 -13.00 3.07
C GLY A 552 -7.19 -12.76 1.84
N ASN A 553 -7.63 -13.22 0.67
CA ASN A 553 -7.01 -12.92 -0.62
C ASN A 553 -7.19 -11.43 -0.98
N PHE A 554 -6.48 -10.95 -2.00
CA PHE A 554 -6.56 -9.58 -2.49
C PHE A 554 -7.91 -9.32 -3.17
N VAL A 555 -8.71 -8.38 -2.66
CA VAL A 555 -10.00 -7.96 -3.25
C VAL A 555 -10.04 -6.47 -3.54
N PRO A 556 -9.93 -6.01 -4.80
CA PRO A 556 -9.89 -4.58 -5.12
C PRO A 556 -11.24 -3.89 -4.95
N ARG A 557 -11.18 -2.57 -4.79
CA ARG A 557 -12.33 -1.67 -4.58
C ARG A 557 -13.18 -2.05 -3.36
N ALA A 558 -12.55 -2.66 -2.36
CA ALA A 558 -13.16 -2.87 -1.05
C ALA A 558 -13.34 -1.51 -0.38
N SER A 559 -14.57 -1.23 0.04
CA SER A 559 -14.94 0.00 0.75
C SER A 559 -16.22 -0.25 1.53
N VAL A 560 -16.50 0.61 2.50
CA VAL A 560 -17.78 0.62 3.22
C VAL A 560 -18.51 1.91 2.85
N PHE A 561 -19.56 1.78 2.04
CA PHE A 561 -20.29 2.91 1.45
C PHE A 561 -19.36 3.92 0.74
N GLY A 562 -18.32 3.43 0.04
CA GLY A 562 -17.32 4.26 -0.65
C GLY A 562 -16.20 4.80 0.26
N ASN A 563 -16.30 4.66 1.58
CA ASN A 563 -15.26 5.05 2.52
C ASN A 563 -14.18 3.96 2.66
N GLY A 564 -12.94 4.39 2.88
CA GLY A 564 -11.80 3.49 3.05
C GLY A 564 -11.50 2.68 1.80
N ASN A 565 -11.75 3.25 0.62
CA ASN A 565 -11.60 2.58 -0.66
C ASN A 565 -10.16 2.08 -0.88
N GLY A 566 -10.03 0.79 -1.17
CA GLY A 566 -8.78 0.10 -1.42
C GLY A 566 -9.04 -1.38 -1.72
N THR A 567 -8.26 -2.28 -1.14
CA THR A 567 -8.14 -3.71 -1.49
C THR A 567 -8.11 -4.38 -0.14
N ALA A 568 -9.10 -5.22 0.09
CA ALA A 568 -9.05 -6.01 1.29
C ALA A 568 -8.01 -7.11 1.07
N LYS A 569 -7.17 -7.38 2.08
CA LYS A 569 -6.39 -8.61 2.16
C LYS A 569 -6.07 -8.90 3.61
N GLY A 570 -5.76 -10.16 3.90
CA GLY A 570 -5.29 -10.56 5.21
C GLY A 570 -3.79 -10.37 5.40
N GLY A 571 -3.29 -10.65 6.60
CA GLY A 571 -1.85 -10.58 6.90
C GLY A 571 -1.04 -11.62 6.13
N SER A 572 -1.66 -12.77 5.83
CA SER A 572 -1.11 -13.81 4.95
C SER A 572 -2.02 -14.06 3.74
N PRO A 573 -2.00 -13.21 2.69
CA PRO A 573 -2.93 -13.30 1.58
C PRO A 573 -2.91 -14.61 0.78
N LYS A 574 -1.78 -15.32 0.75
CA LYS A 574 -1.61 -16.62 0.08
C LYS A 574 -1.65 -17.82 1.04
N ALA A 575 -1.94 -17.61 2.32
CA ALA A 575 -2.23 -18.72 3.24
C ALA A 575 -3.53 -19.44 2.85
N ARG A 576 -3.63 -20.71 3.23
CA ARG A 576 -4.90 -21.45 3.21
C ARG A 576 -5.68 -21.08 4.47
N VAL A 577 -6.99 -21.04 4.38
CA VAL A 577 -7.86 -20.73 5.51
C VAL A 577 -8.83 -21.87 5.79
N ALA A 578 -9.12 -22.10 7.07
CA ALA A 578 -10.11 -23.08 7.52
C ALA A 578 -11.01 -22.47 8.61
N ALA A 579 -12.31 -22.63 8.48
CA ALA A 579 -13.27 -22.08 9.43
C ALA A 579 -13.81 -23.18 10.37
N TYR A 580 -13.82 -22.91 11.67
CA TYR A 580 -14.39 -23.77 12.70
C TYR A 580 -15.48 -22.99 13.43
N LYS A 581 -16.73 -23.18 13.03
CA LYS A 581 -17.87 -22.50 13.63
C LYS A 581 -18.19 -23.10 15.00
N VAL A 582 -18.06 -22.30 16.05
CA VAL A 582 -18.36 -22.67 17.45
C VAL A 582 -19.30 -21.70 18.15
N CYS A 583 -19.54 -20.54 17.52
CA CYS A 583 -20.43 -19.50 18.00
C CYS A 583 -21.74 -19.50 17.19
N TRP A 584 -22.84 -19.30 17.90
CA TRP A 584 -24.22 -19.39 17.41
C TRP A 584 -25.05 -18.25 18.00
N PRO A 585 -26.22 -17.91 17.43
CA PRO A 585 -27.04 -16.79 17.92
C PRO A 585 -27.22 -16.83 19.45
N PRO A 586 -27.03 -15.72 20.16
CA PRO A 586 -26.98 -15.74 21.62
C PRO A 586 -28.32 -16.17 22.26
N ILE A 587 -28.26 -17.03 23.27
CA ILE A 587 -29.38 -17.35 24.17
C ILE A 587 -28.97 -16.92 25.58
N ASN A 588 -29.71 -15.98 26.17
CA ASN A 588 -29.34 -15.35 27.46
C ASN A 588 -27.89 -14.87 27.47
N ASP A 589 -27.48 -14.14 26.41
CA ASP A 589 -26.12 -13.63 26.20
C ASP A 589 -25.02 -14.70 26.04
N ASN A 590 -25.36 -15.99 25.95
CA ASN A 590 -24.41 -17.09 25.71
C ASN A 590 -24.45 -17.52 24.23
N GLU A 591 -23.30 -17.46 23.55
CA GLU A 591 -23.18 -17.71 22.11
C GLU A 591 -22.17 -18.82 21.75
N CYS A 592 -20.98 -18.83 22.36
CA CYS A 592 -19.94 -19.83 22.12
C CYS A 592 -19.76 -20.72 23.36
N PHE A 593 -19.94 -22.04 23.22
CA PHE A 593 -19.90 -22.98 24.35
C PHE A 593 -18.59 -23.77 24.39
N ASP A 594 -18.01 -23.96 25.59
CA ASP A 594 -16.72 -24.65 25.78
C ASP A 594 -16.67 -26.05 25.15
N ALA A 595 -17.78 -26.80 25.22
CA ALA A 595 -17.87 -28.12 24.61
C ALA A 595 -17.65 -28.08 23.08
N ASP A 596 -18.21 -27.08 22.41
CA ASP A 596 -18.05 -26.88 20.97
C ASP A 596 -16.67 -26.31 20.64
N ILE A 597 -16.13 -25.42 21.48
CA ILE A 597 -14.77 -24.87 21.37
C ILE A 597 -13.72 -25.99 21.46
N LEU A 598 -13.79 -26.86 22.46
CA LEU A 598 -12.87 -27.98 22.63
C LEU A 598 -12.94 -28.97 21.46
N ALA A 599 -14.15 -29.26 20.98
CA ALA A 599 -14.34 -30.12 19.81
C ALA A 599 -13.71 -29.50 18.55
N ALA A 600 -13.78 -28.18 18.40
CA ALA A 600 -13.12 -27.47 17.31
C ALA A 600 -11.60 -27.46 17.43
N PHE A 601 -11.03 -27.31 18.63
CA PHE A 601 -9.58 -27.44 18.84
C PHE A 601 -9.09 -28.83 18.46
N GLU A 602 -9.75 -29.89 18.93
CA GLU A 602 -9.41 -31.28 18.59
C GLU A 602 -9.44 -31.51 17.07
N ALA A 603 -10.51 -31.03 16.42
CA ALA A 603 -10.66 -31.08 14.98
C ALA A 603 -9.54 -30.31 14.26
N ALA A 604 -9.25 -29.08 14.66
CA ALA A 604 -8.25 -28.25 13.99
C ALA A 604 -6.83 -28.81 14.14
N ILE A 605 -6.48 -29.34 15.31
CA ILE A 605 -5.21 -30.05 15.56
C ILE A 605 -5.11 -31.25 14.61
N SER A 606 -6.16 -32.06 14.52
CA SER A 606 -6.20 -33.25 13.67
C SER A 606 -6.18 -32.92 12.17
N ASP A 607 -6.80 -31.82 11.77
CA ASP A 607 -6.86 -31.35 10.38
C ASP A 607 -5.51 -30.81 9.88
N GLY A 608 -4.60 -30.46 10.80
CA GLY A 608 -3.23 -30.03 10.50
C GLY A 608 -3.07 -28.52 10.28
N VAL A 609 -3.83 -27.69 11.01
CA VAL A 609 -3.64 -26.22 11.00
C VAL A 609 -2.27 -25.83 11.58
N ASP A 610 -1.70 -24.72 11.10
CA ASP A 610 -0.42 -24.18 11.62
C ASP A 610 -0.63 -23.08 12.66
N VAL A 611 -1.73 -22.33 12.51
CA VAL A 611 -2.09 -21.16 13.31
C VAL A 611 -3.58 -21.23 13.63
N LEU A 612 -3.95 -20.95 14.88
CA LEU A 612 -5.33 -20.78 15.31
C LEU A 612 -5.57 -19.35 15.76
N SER A 613 -6.53 -18.70 15.12
CA SER A 613 -7.05 -17.38 15.49
C SER A 613 -8.35 -17.56 16.27
N VAL A 614 -8.35 -17.16 17.55
CA VAL A 614 -9.45 -17.38 18.48
C VAL A 614 -9.95 -16.02 18.97
N SER A 615 -10.88 -15.44 18.22
CA SER A 615 -11.48 -14.13 18.51
C SER A 615 -12.72 -14.25 19.39
N LEU A 616 -12.62 -15.06 20.44
CA LEU A 616 -13.65 -15.31 21.44
C LEU A 616 -13.00 -15.46 22.81
N GLY A 617 -13.77 -15.32 23.88
CA GLY A 617 -13.27 -15.47 25.25
C GLY A 617 -14.35 -15.17 26.27
N GLY A 618 -14.20 -15.73 27.47
CA GLY A 618 -15.08 -15.50 28.61
C GLY A 618 -14.36 -14.80 29.75
N GLU A 619 -14.95 -14.90 30.94
CA GLU A 619 -14.28 -14.53 32.19
C GLU A 619 -12.99 -15.34 32.38
N ALA A 620 -11.94 -14.70 32.88
CA ALA A 620 -10.69 -15.38 33.15
C ALA A 620 -10.83 -16.27 34.39
N VAL A 621 -10.70 -17.58 34.21
CA VAL A 621 -10.77 -18.59 35.26
C VAL A 621 -9.50 -19.45 35.28
N GLU A 622 -9.36 -20.32 36.29
CA GLU A 622 -8.24 -21.27 36.37
C GLU A 622 -8.11 -22.14 35.11
N PHE A 623 -6.86 -22.44 34.71
CA PHE A 623 -6.57 -22.98 33.38
C PHE A 623 -7.24 -24.32 33.07
N PHE A 624 -7.52 -25.16 34.08
CA PHE A 624 -8.21 -26.46 33.89
C PHE A 624 -9.74 -26.36 33.94
N ASN A 625 -10.27 -25.17 34.16
CA ASN A 625 -11.70 -24.85 34.09
C ASN A 625 -12.02 -23.96 32.87
N ASP A 626 -11.03 -23.69 32.00
CA ASP A 626 -11.17 -22.86 30.80
C ASP A 626 -10.97 -23.74 29.55
N GLY A 627 -12.03 -23.91 28.75
CA GLY A 627 -11.99 -24.72 27.53
C GLY A 627 -11.01 -24.21 26.48
N ILE A 628 -10.80 -22.89 26.40
CA ILE A 628 -9.84 -22.27 25.49
C ILE A 628 -8.42 -22.51 25.99
N ALA A 629 -8.16 -22.38 27.29
CA ALA A 629 -6.84 -22.66 27.87
C ALA A 629 -6.44 -24.12 27.65
N ILE A 630 -7.35 -25.08 27.88
CA ILE A 630 -7.10 -26.51 27.64
C ILE A 630 -6.86 -26.78 26.15
N GLY A 631 -7.77 -26.38 25.27
CA GLY A 631 -7.64 -26.64 23.83
C GLY A 631 -6.38 -26.01 23.24
N SER A 632 -6.04 -24.80 23.67
CA SER A 632 -4.84 -24.10 23.22
C SER A 632 -3.55 -24.74 23.73
N PHE A 633 -3.52 -25.33 24.93
CA PHE A 633 -2.35 -26.07 25.41
C PHE A 633 -2.03 -27.25 24.50
N HIS A 634 -3.06 -28.03 24.14
CA HIS A 634 -2.90 -29.18 23.26
C HIS A 634 -2.46 -28.78 21.85
N ALA A 635 -2.98 -27.66 21.32
CA ALA A 635 -2.53 -27.10 20.06
C ALA A 635 -1.04 -26.68 20.11
N VAL A 636 -0.64 -25.95 21.17
CA VAL A 636 0.75 -25.50 21.36
C VAL A 636 1.70 -26.67 21.54
N LYS A 637 1.31 -27.73 22.26
CA LYS A 637 2.09 -28.99 22.38
C LYS A 637 2.34 -29.63 21.01
N LYS A 638 1.46 -29.41 20.03
CA LYS A 638 1.59 -29.89 18.65
C LYS A 638 2.27 -28.89 17.70
N GLY A 639 2.83 -27.79 18.23
CA GLY A 639 3.56 -26.79 17.44
C GLY A 639 2.67 -25.75 16.75
N ILE A 640 1.36 -25.76 17.04
CA ILE A 640 0.36 -24.83 16.50
C ILE A 640 0.34 -23.57 17.35
N THR A 641 0.48 -22.41 16.72
CA THR A 641 0.45 -21.13 17.46
C THR A 641 -0.99 -20.67 17.64
N VAL A 642 -1.40 -20.43 18.89
CA VAL A 642 -2.75 -19.95 19.22
C VAL A 642 -2.69 -18.47 19.57
N VAL A 643 -3.43 -17.67 18.82
CA VAL A 643 -3.57 -16.23 19.00
C VAL A 643 -4.99 -15.95 19.45
N SER A 644 -5.14 -15.20 20.55
CA SER A 644 -6.45 -14.93 21.15
C SER A 644 -6.66 -13.44 21.42
N SER A 645 -7.90 -12.97 21.29
CA SER A 645 -8.27 -11.60 21.65
C SER A 645 -8.19 -11.37 23.17
N ALA A 646 -7.78 -10.18 23.61
CA ALA A 646 -7.69 -9.84 25.04
C ALA A 646 -9.05 -9.58 25.73
N GLY A 647 -10.13 -9.37 24.97
CA GLY A 647 -11.45 -8.98 25.47
C GLY A 647 -11.75 -7.49 25.26
N ASN A 648 -13.03 -7.14 25.33
CA ASN A 648 -13.55 -5.78 25.07
C ASN A 648 -14.16 -5.12 26.32
N SER A 649 -13.71 -5.52 27.52
CA SER A 649 -14.22 -5.08 28.82
C SER A 649 -13.32 -4.03 29.49
N GLY A 650 -12.44 -3.40 28.71
CA GLY A 650 -11.65 -2.25 29.14
C GLY A 650 -12.50 -0.99 29.35
N PRO A 651 -11.94 0.06 29.97
CA PRO A 651 -10.54 0.21 30.39
C PRO A 651 -10.27 -0.28 31.82
N THR A 652 -11.22 -0.96 32.47
CA THR A 652 -11.09 -1.46 33.85
C THR A 652 -9.83 -2.33 34.01
N PRO A 653 -8.95 -2.06 35.00
CA PRO A 653 -7.80 -2.93 35.29
C PRO A 653 -8.22 -4.36 35.61
N GLY A 654 -7.45 -5.35 35.14
CA GLY A 654 -7.73 -6.77 35.39
C GLY A 654 -8.86 -7.38 34.54
N SER A 655 -9.36 -6.66 33.53
CA SER A 655 -10.45 -7.13 32.65
C SER A 655 -10.01 -8.03 31.49
N VAL A 656 -8.71 -8.35 31.40
CA VAL A 656 -8.15 -9.19 30.33
C VAL A 656 -8.58 -10.65 30.46
N SER A 657 -9.00 -11.23 29.33
CA SER A 657 -9.33 -12.64 29.18
C SER A 657 -8.25 -13.39 28.38
N ASN A 658 -8.46 -14.70 28.16
CA ASN A 658 -7.53 -15.56 27.42
C ASN A 658 -6.10 -15.48 27.98
N VAL A 659 -5.96 -15.73 29.28
CA VAL A 659 -4.76 -15.35 30.04
C VAL A 659 -3.71 -16.44 30.21
N ALA A 660 -3.94 -17.63 29.64
CA ALA A 660 -2.98 -18.73 29.72
C ALA A 660 -1.61 -18.35 29.11
N PRO A 661 -0.48 -18.77 29.71
CA PRO A 661 0.85 -18.35 29.26
C PRO A 661 1.24 -18.86 27.86
N TRP A 662 0.70 -20.00 27.44
CA TRP A 662 0.95 -20.57 26.10
C TRP A 662 0.18 -19.88 24.97
N MET A 663 -0.81 -19.03 25.28
CA MET A 663 -1.55 -18.24 24.28
C MET A 663 -0.87 -16.90 24.00
N LEU A 664 -0.94 -16.42 22.75
CA LEU A 664 -0.56 -15.05 22.37
C LEU A 664 -1.79 -14.13 22.43
N THR A 665 -1.90 -13.34 23.50
CA THR A 665 -3.10 -12.52 23.79
C THR A 665 -2.95 -11.08 23.28
N VAL A 666 -3.92 -10.61 22.50
CA VAL A 666 -3.78 -9.38 21.70
C VAL A 666 -4.76 -8.29 22.12
N GLY A 667 -4.23 -7.14 22.55
CA GLY A 667 -4.99 -5.90 22.76
C GLY A 667 -5.30 -5.15 21.45
N ALA A 668 -6.22 -4.19 21.51
CA ALA A 668 -6.68 -3.42 20.36
C ALA A 668 -6.22 -1.96 20.41
N SER A 669 -5.75 -1.47 19.27
CA SER A 669 -5.35 -0.07 19.08
C SER A 669 -5.87 0.50 17.77
N THR A 670 -5.87 1.82 17.66
CA THR A 670 -6.28 2.55 16.46
C THR A 670 -5.23 2.48 15.35
N ILE A 671 -5.65 2.84 14.14
CA ILE A 671 -4.76 3.14 13.01
C ILE A 671 -4.84 4.63 12.68
N ASP A 672 -4.01 5.10 11.76
CA ASP A 672 -3.99 6.50 11.32
C ASP A 672 -5.04 6.82 10.25
N ARG A 673 -6.08 5.97 10.12
CA ARG A 673 -7.26 6.21 9.30
C ARG A 673 -8.46 6.45 10.20
N GLU A 674 -9.19 7.52 9.92
CA GLU A 674 -10.45 7.83 10.58
C GLU A 674 -11.57 8.03 9.55
N PHE A 675 -12.79 7.64 9.91
CA PHE A 675 -14.00 7.96 9.15
C PHE A 675 -14.68 9.14 9.81
N SER A 676 -14.23 10.33 9.46
CA SER A 676 -14.57 11.56 10.17
C SER A 676 -15.74 12.27 9.53
N ASN A 677 -16.57 12.85 10.38
CA ASN A 677 -17.47 13.94 10.03
C ASN A 677 -17.42 15.01 11.11
N TYR A 678 -18.03 16.16 10.86
CA TYR A 678 -17.97 17.29 11.77
C TYR A 678 -19.38 17.73 12.14
N VAL A 679 -19.56 18.08 13.41
CA VAL A 679 -20.76 18.73 13.93
C VAL A 679 -20.47 20.22 14.02
N ALA A 680 -21.16 21.03 13.21
CA ALA A 680 -21.16 22.48 13.32
C ALA A 680 -22.35 22.91 14.19
N LEU A 681 -22.08 23.54 15.32
CA LEU A 681 -23.09 24.12 16.20
C LEU A 681 -23.37 25.57 15.81
N GLY A 682 -24.59 26.06 16.03
CA GLY A 682 -24.98 27.45 15.73
C GLY A 682 -24.18 28.52 16.49
N ASN A 683 -23.47 28.16 17.57
CA ASN A 683 -22.50 29.02 18.24
C ASN A 683 -21.11 29.02 17.58
N LYS A 684 -20.98 28.52 16.35
CA LYS A 684 -19.76 28.43 15.54
C LYS A 684 -18.70 27.45 16.08
N LYS A 685 -19.02 26.60 17.07
CA LYS A 685 -18.13 25.48 17.43
C LYS A 685 -18.22 24.38 16.38
N HIS A 686 -17.06 23.87 15.96
CA HIS A 686 -16.93 22.71 15.08
C HIS A 686 -16.32 21.57 15.86
N LEU A 687 -17.07 20.48 16.01
CA LEU A 687 -16.65 19.30 16.78
C LEU A 687 -16.34 18.18 15.80
N LYS A 688 -15.19 17.53 15.98
CA LYS A 688 -14.83 16.35 15.19
C LYS A 688 -15.59 15.14 15.73
N GLY A 689 -16.19 14.38 14.84
CA GLY A 689 -16.85 13.12 15.16
C GLY A 689 -16.49 12.00 14.19
N ALA A 690 -17.01 10.82 14.47
CA ALA A 690 -16.81 9.61 13.66
C ALA A 690 -18.17 9.02 13.23
N SER A 691 -18.24 8.51 12.00
CA SER A 691 -19.46 7.89 11.48
C SER A 691 -19.21 7.14 10.17
N LEU A 692 -20.06 6.18 9.86
CA LEU A 692 -20.20 5.56 8.54
C LEU A 692 -21.65 5.61 8.04
N SER A 693 -22.37 6.69 8.34
CA SER A 693 -23.66 6.98 7.70
C SER A 693 -23.52 6.99 6.18
N SER A 694 -24.36 6.21 5.48
CA SER A 694 -24.41 6.21 4.01
C SER A 694 -25.06 7.47 3.43
N THR A 695 -25.78 8.23 4.26
CA THR A 695 -26.46 9.48 3.92
C THR A 695 -25.87 10.66 4.71
N GLY A 696 -26.03 11.86 4.18
CA GLY A 696 -25.64 13.10 4.86
C GLY A 696 -26.74 14.14 4.76
N LEU A 697 -26.72 15.11 5.68
CA LEU A 697 -27.62 16.25 5.63
C LEU A 697 -27.32 17.12 4.39
N PRO A 698 -28.32 17.84 3.83
CA PRO A 698 -28.10 18.83 2.80
C PRO A 698 -27.01 19.81 3.20
N ALA A 699 -26.12 20.15 2.26
CA ALA A 699 -24.96 20.98 2.53
C ALA A 699 -25.37 22.31 3.17
N GLU A 700 -24.69 22.67 4.28
CA GLU A 700 -24.85 23.94 4.99
C GLU A 700 -26.26 24.23 5.55
N LYS A 701 -27.16 23.24 5.54
CA LYS A 701 -28.50 23.37 6.12
C LYS A 701 -28.47 23.00 7.61
N PHE A 702 -28.68 24.00 8.47
CA PHE A 702 -28.83 23.80 9.91
C PHE A 702 -30.22 23.30 10.26
N TYR A 703 -30.27 22.40 11.25
CA TYR A 703 -31.50 21.83 11.79
C TYR A 703 -31.58 22.09 13.30
N PRO A 704 -32.79 22.21 13.88
CA PRO A 704 -32.93 22.32 15.31
C PRO A 704 -32.32 21.09 16.01
N LEU A 705 -31.68 21.32 17.15
CA LEU A 705 -31.00 20.34 17.96
C LEU A 705 -31.82 20.08 19.23
N ILE A 706 -31.92 18.85 19.69
CA ILE A 706 -32.65 18.52 20.92
C ILE A 706 -31.96 17.38 21.67
N SER A 707 -31.89 17.48 23.01
CA SER A 707 -31.42 16.36 23.82
C SER A 707 -32.49 15.28 23.88
N ALA A 708 -32.08 14.01 23.91
CA ALA A 708 -33.04 12.92 24.00
C ALA A 708 -33.85 12.94 25.31
N SER A 709 -33.28 13.48 26.40
CA SER A 709 -33.99 13.73 27.66
C SER A 709 -35.11 14.77 27.52
N ASP A 710 -34.91 15.82 26.71
CA ASP A 710 -35.96 16.82 26.43
C ASP A 710 -37.02 16.29 25.45
N ALA A 711 -36.60 15.39 24.55
CA ALA A 711 -37.47 14.67 23.62
C ALA A 711 -38.21 13.47 24.26
N LYS A 712 -38.09 13.28 25.58
CA LYS A 712 -38.66 12.14 26.32
C LYS A 712 -40.19 12.02 26.17
N ALA A 713 -40.64 10.77 25.97
CA ALA A 713 -42.05 10.38 26.03
C ALA A 713 -42.61 10.50 27.45
N THR A 714 -43.92 10.78 27.59
CA THR A 714 -44.56 11.04 28.90
C THR A 714 -44.24 9.95 29.94
N ASN A 715 -44.23 8.68 29.54
CA ASN A 715 -44.08 7.53 30.43
C ASN A 715 -42.64 6.98 30.56
N ALA A 716 -41.64 7.61 29.95
CA ALA A 716 -40.24 7.17 30.03
C ALA A 716 -39.47 7.94 31.12
N SER A 717 -38.38 7.39 31.65
CA SER A 717 -37.46 8.15 32.50
C SER A 717 -36.47 8.99 31.68
N ALA A 718 -35.91 10.05 32.27
CA ALA A 718 -34.96 10.92 31.56
C ALA A 718 -33.65 10.20 31.20
N SER A 719 -33.21 9.27 32.05
CA SER A 719 -32.03 8.43 31.84
C SER A 719 -32.24 7.42 30.70
N GLU A 720 -33.39 6.76 30.63
CA GLU A 720 -33.70 5.84 29.52
C GLU A 720 -33.84 6.59 28.19
N ALA A 721 -34.49 7.75 28.20
CA ALA A 721 -34.60 8.61 27.02
C ALA A 721 -33.23 9.13 26.58
N GLN A 722 -32.34 9.50 27.52
CA GLN A 722 -30.97 9.92 27.21
C GLN A 722 -30.18 8.86 26.44
N LEU A 723 -30.44 7.58 26.73
CA LEU A 723 -29.86 6.44 26.04
C LEU A 723 -30.58 6.09 24.72
N CYS A 724 -31.64 6.82 24.36
CA CYS A 724 -32.46 6.56 23.18
C CYS A 724 -32.93 5.11 23.12
N LYS A 725 -33.42 4.59 24.26
CA LYS A 725 -33.99 3.23 24.36
C LYS A 725 -35.32 3.13 23.58
N PRO A 726 -35.73 1.93 23.14
CA PRO A 726 -37.01 1.73 22.48
C PRO A 726 -38.19 2.34 23.25
N SER A 727 -39.10 2.99 22.54
CA SER A 727 -40.33 3.60 23.09
C SER A 727 -40.14 4.73 24.12
N THR A 728 -38.94 5.33 24.21
CA THR A 728 -38.65 6.40 25.18
C THR A 728 -38.72 7.82 24.63
N LEU A 729 -38.84 7.97 23.31
CA LEU A 729 -38.80 9.26 22.61
C LEU A 729 -40.20 9.66 22.11
N ASP A 730 -40.56 10.92 22.28
CA ASP A 730 -41.78 11.53 21.75
C ASP A 730 -41.54 12.01 20.31
N LYS A 731 -42.27 11.40 19.37
CA LYS A 731 -42.18 11.73 17.95
C LYS A 731 -42.42 13.22 17.67
N LYS A 732 -43.43 13.84 18.30
CA LYS A 732 -43.77 15.25 18.05
C LYS A 732 -42.65 16.19 18.50
N LYS A 733 -41.83 15.78 19.47
CA LYS A 733 -40.71 16.60 19.97
C LYS A 733 -39.45 16.47 19.11
N ALA A 734 -39.18 15.27 18.59
CA ALA A 734 -37.96 14.92 17.85
C ALA A 734 -38.08 15.10 16.33
N GLU A 735 -39.29 15.08 15.77
CA GLU A 735 -39.54 15.16 14.33
C GLU A 735 -38.89 16.41 13.69
N GLY A 736 -38.11 16.18 12.62
CA GLY A 736 -37.43 17.26 11.88
C GLY A 736 -36.15 17.81 12.55
N LYS A 737 -35.71 17.22 13.68
CA LYS A 737 -34.56 17.71 14.48
C LYS A 737 -33.38 16.75 14.48
N ILE A 738 -32.20 17.24 14.85
CA ILE A 738 -31.04 16.42 15.20
C ILE A 738 -31.17 16.03 16.67
N LEU A 739 -31.16 14.72 16.94
CA LEU A 739 -31.31 14.18 18.28
C LEU A 739 -29.95 13.91 18.93
N VAL A 740 -29.74 14.33 20.17
CA VAL A 740 -28.52 14.02 20.95
C VAL A 740 -28.77 12.86 21.90
N CYS A 741 -28.15 11.72 21.61
CA CYS A 741 -28.19 10.50 22.43
C CYS A 741 -26.85 10.28 23.15
N VAL A 742 -26.85 9.57 24.27
CA VAL A 742 -25.63 9.19 24.99
C VAL A 742 -25.34 7.70 24.80
N ARG A 743 -24.06 7.35 24.61
CA ARG A 743 -23.55 5.97 24.57
C ARG A 743 -23.74 5.29 25.93
N GLY A 744 -24.05 4.00 25.91
CA GLY A 744 -24.26 3.19 27.10
C GLY A 744 -25.32 2.13 26.83
N GLU A 745 -25.42 1.13 27.71
CA GLU A 745 -26.37 -0.01 27.76
C GLU A 745 -26.80 -0.66 26.43
N ASN A 746 -27.55 0.05 25.56
CA ASN A 746 -27.99 -0.43 24.25
C ASN A 746 -27.02 -0.06 23.10
N ALA A 747 -27.08 -0.85 22.02
CA ALA A 747 -26.19 -0.72 20.86
C ALA A 747 -26.23 0.69 20.22
N ARG A 748 -25.06 1.19 19.83
CA ARG A 748 -24.89 2.53 19.23
C ARG A 748 -25.71 2.72 17.96
N ALA A 749 -25.73 1.73 17.07
CA ALA A 749 -26.54 1.77 15.86
C ALA A 749 -28.05 1.71 16.13
N ASN A 750 -28.49 0.97 17.15
CA ASN A 750 -29.90 0.89 17.55
C ASN A 750 -30.44 2.25 18.01
N LYS A 751 -29.63 3.08 18.68
CA LYS A 751 -30.00 4.46 19.04
C LYS A 751 -30.34 5.28 17.79
N GLY A 752 -29.60 5.07 16.70
CA GLY A 752 -29.90 5.68 15.40
C GLY A 752 -31.25 5.22 14.84
N GLN A 753 -31.59 3.93 14.98
CA GLN A 753 -32.91 3.43 14.59
C GLN A 753 -34.03 4.07 15.41
N GLN A 754 -33.86 4.23 16.72
CA GLN A 754 -34.86 4.90 17.56
C GLN A 754 -35.02 6.39 17.19
N ALA A 755 -33.93 7.07 16.83
CA ALA A 755 -33.98 8.43 16.31
C ALA A 755 -34.81 8.51 15.01
N ILE A 756 -34.63 7.56 14.08
CA ILE A 756 -35.44 7.47 12.85
C ILE A 756 -36.92 7.27 13.18
N LEU A 757 -37.25 6.33 14.06
CA LEU A 757 -38.64 6.05 14.46
C LEU A 757 -39.31 7.27 15.12
N ALA A 758 -38.52 8.10 15.82
CA ALA A 758 -38.96 9.36 16.39
C ALA A 758 -39.05 10.53 15.37
N GLY A 759 -38.72 10.30 14.09
CA GLY A 759 -38.78 11.32 13.03
C GLY A 759 -37.57 12.27 12.97
N ALA A 760 -36.48 11.96 13.68
CA ALA A 760 -35.27 12.78 13.66
C ALA A 760 -34.59 12.74 12.28
N VAL A 761 -34.02 13.87 11.87
CA VAL A 761 -33.28 14.00 10.59
C VAL A 761 -31.81 13.61 10.71
N GLY A 762 -31.30 13.51 11.93
CA GLY A 762 -29.94 13.11 12.23
C GLY A 762 -29.72 12.85 13.72
N MET A 763 -28.55 12.32 14.07
CA MET A 763 -28.20 11.99 15.45
C MET A 763 -26.77 12.44 15.80
N ILE A 764 -26.59 13.02 16.98
CA ILE A 764 -25.27 13.15 17.61
C ILE A 764 -25.22 12.13 18.74
N LEU A 765 -24.30 11.18 18.65
CA LEU A 765 -24.03 10.23 19.71
C LEU A 765 -22.87 10.75 20.56
N VAL A 766 -23.11 10.99 21.83
CA VAL A 766 -22.11 11.48 22.79
C VAL A 766 -21.60 10.32 23.63
N ASN A 767 -20.29 10.20 23.80
CA ASN A 767 -19.71 9.24 24.75
C ASN A 767 -20.14 9.52 26.19
N ASP A 768 -20.30 8.45 26.97
CA ASP A 768 -20.34 8.56 28.42
C ASP A 768 -18.93 8.81 29.00
N LYS A 769 -18.86 9.09 30.30
CA LYS A 769 -17.59 9.38 30.98
C LYS A 769 -16.60 8.21 30.90
N LEU A 770 -17.09 6.97 30.94
CA LEU A 770 -16.27 5.76 30.92
C LEU A 770 -15.63 5.51 29.56
N SER A 771 -16.35 5.80 28.47
CA SER A 771 -15.84 5.66 27.10
C SER A 771 -14.86 6.78 26.70
N GLY A 772 -14.84 7.88 27.44
CA GLY A 772 -13.82 8.93 27.34
C GLY A 772 -13.74 9.55 25.95
N ASN A 773 -12.51 9.62 25.39
CA ASN A 773 -12.26 10.33 24.13
C ASN A 773 -12.21 9.46 22.88
N GLU A 774 -12.45 8.15 23.00
CA GLU A 774 -12.48 7.26 21.83
C GLU A 774 -13.80 7.42 21.06
N ILE A 775 -13.71 7.81 19.79
CA ILE A 775 -14.84 7.82 18.87
C ILE A 775 -14.72 6.63 17.91
N ILE A 776 -15.82 5.92 17.71
CA ILE A 776 -15.90 4.75 16.81
C ILE A 776 -16.85 5.10 15.68
N ALA A 777 -16.40 4.85 14.45
CA ALA A 777 -17.24 5.00 13.27
C ALA A 777 -18.10 3.76 13.08
N ASP A 778 -19.38 3.85 13.45
CA ASP A 778 -20.37 2.81 13.18
C ASP A 778 -21.19 3.14 11.93
N PRO A 779 -21.67 2.14 11.19
CA PRO A 779 -22.67 2.36 10.16
C PRO A 779 -23.97 2.83 10.82
N HIS A 780 -24.62 3.83 10.20
CA HIS A 780 -25.93 4.32 10.63
C HIS A 780 -26.86 4.46 9.41
N LEU A 781 -28.16 4.35 9.66
CA LEU A 781 -29.21 4.51 8.63
C LEU A 781 -29.63 5.98 8.40
N LEU A 782 -29.30 6.85 9.35
CA LEU A 782 -29.47 8.30 9.25
C LEU A 782 -28.11 9.01 9.37
N PRO A 783 -28.00 10.30 8.97
CA PRO A 783 -26.83 11.11 9.24
C PRO A 783 -26.54 11.15 10.75
N ALA A 784 -25.40 10.60 11.15
CA ALA A 784 -25.01 10.50 12.53
C ALA A 784 -23.56 10.93 12.74
N SER A 785 -23.23 11.44 13.92
CA SER A 785 -21.85 11.75 14.32
C SER A 785 -21.61 11.32 15.76
N HIS A 786 -20.60 10.48 15.97
CA HIS A 786 -20.15 10.06 17.29
C HIS A 786 -19.06 11.00 17.78
N VAL A 787 -19.31 11.73 18.87
CA VAL A 787 -18.38 12.69 19.47
C VAL A 787 -17.89 12.20 20.83
N ASN A 788 -16.68 12.63 21.21
CA ASN A 788 -16.07 12.28 22.49
C ASN A 788 -16.82 12.92 23.68
N PHE A 789 -16.48 12.48 24.90
CA PHE A 789 -17.11 12.97 26.12
C PHE A 789 -16.97 14.50 26.29
N SER A 790 -15.78 15.07 26.11
CA SER A 790 -15.52 16.50 26.29
C SER A 790 -16.26 17.39 25.28
N ASP A 791 -16.32 16.98 24.02
CA ASP A 791 -17.11 17.64 22.98
C ASP A 791 -18.61 17.49 23.24
N GLY A 792 -19.01 16.33 23.76
CA GLY A 792 -20.36 16.07 24.27
C GLY A 792 -20.81 17.03 25.36
N GLU A 793 -19.96 17.32 26.34
CA GLU A 793 -20.23 18.35 27.36
C GLU A 793 -20.45 19.73 26.72
N SER A 794 -19.68 20.06 25.67
CA SER A 794 -19.89 21.28 24.89
C SER A 794 -21.23 21.29 24.14
N VAL A 795 -21.70 20.15 23.63
CA VAL A 795 -23.02 20.02 22.99
C VAL A 795 -24.14 20.27 24.01
N PHE A 796 -24.09 19.63 25.18
CA PHE A 796 -25.12 19.81 26.21
C PHE A 796 -25.11 21.22 26.80
N ALA A 797 -23.94 21.83 27.00
CA ALA A 797 -23.83 23.22 27.43
C ALA A 797 -24.44 24.19 26.40
N TYR A 798 -24.22 23.94 25.11
CA TYR A 798 -24.80 24.75 24.04
C TYR A 798 -26.33 24.64 24.00
N ILE A 799 -26.89 23.43 24.11
CA ILE A 799 -28.35 23.23 24.17
C ILE A 799 -28.99 24.05 25.29
N LYS A 800 -28.34 24.12 26.47
CA LYS A 800 -28.84 24.91 27.61
C LYS A 800 -28.66 26.42 27.45
N SER A 801 -27.75 26.86 26.59
CA SER A 801 -27.40 28.29 26.43
C SER A 801 -28.36 29.08 25.54
N THR A 802 -29.23 28.42 24.76
CA THR A 802 -30.14 29.08 23.82
C THR A 802 -31.48 28.34 23.73
N LYS A 803 -32.56 29.09 23.42
CA LYS A 803 -33.89 28.51 23.20
C LYS A 803 -34.05 27.86 21.81
N ILE A 804 -33.15 28.17 20.87
CA ILE A 804 -33.19 27.69 19.49
C ILE A 804 -31.82 27.10 19.12
N PRO A 805 -31.39 26.00 19.77
CA PRO A 805 -30.12 25.36 19.44
C PRO A 805 -30.22 24.75 18.04
N MET A 806 -29.29 25.09 17.17
CA MET A 806 -29.18 24.59 15.80
C MET A 806 -27.85 23.86 15.59
N ALA A 807 -27.84 22.83 14.74
CA ALA A 807 -26.63 22.12 14.34
C ALA A 807 -26.68 21.63 12.88
N TYR A 808 -25.53 21.32 12.33
CA TYR A 808 -25.34 20.68 11.03
C TYR A 808 -24.29 19.57 11.16
N ILE A 809 -24.51 18.44 10.49
CA ILE A 809 -23.60 17.29 10.46
C ILE A 809 -23.08 17.14 9.03
N THR A 810 -21.77 17.22 8.84
CA THR A 810 -21.15 17.04 7.52
C THR A 810 -21.25 15.60 7.04
N ARG A 811 -21.08 15.38 5.74
CA ARG A 811 -20.86 14.04 5.18
C ARG A 811 -19.57 13.42 5.74
N VAL A 812 -19.56 12.09 5.81
CA VAL A 812 -18.40 11.29 6.20
C VAL A 812 -17.30 11.41 5.15
N LYS A 813 -16.06 11.51 5.60
CA LYS A 813 -14.85 11.46 4.79
C LYS A 813 -13.87 10.47 5.41
N THR A 814 -13.06 9.84 4.56
CA THR A 814 -11.90 9.06 5.02
C THR A 814 -10.71 10.00 5.17
N GLU A 815 -10.23 10.16 6.39
CA GLU A 815 -9.00 10.90 6.71
C GLU A 815 -7.85 9.88 6.92
N LEU A 816 -6.67 10.16 6.37
CA LEU A 816 -5.47 9.33 6.51
C LEU A 816 -4.33 10.14 7.14
N GLY A 817 -3.42 9.45 7.83
CA GLY A 817 -2.28 10.07 8.50
C GLY A 817 -2.67 10.82 9.78
N THR A 818 -3.77 10.44 10.43
CA THR A 818 -4.20 11.05 11.69
C THR A 818 -3.20 10.79 12.81
N LYS A 819 -3.11 11.74 13.74
CA LYS A 819 -2.11 11.78 14.81
C LYS A 819 -2.78 12.15 16.14
N PRO A 820 -2.41 11.50 17.26
CA PRO A 820 -1.49 10.37 17.37
C PRO A 820 -2.13 9.04 16.92
N ALA A 821 -1.34 8.16 16.29
CA ALA A 821 -1.72 6.78 16.01
C ALA A 821 -0.48 5.84 16.04
N PRO A 822 -0.58 4.63 16.62
CA PRO A 822 -1.75 4.10 17.31
C PRO A 822 -1.89 4.71 18.71
N PHE A 823 -3.10 4.70 19.24
CA PHE A 823 -3.38 4.78 20.68
C PHE A 823 -4.30 3.62 21.09
N MET A 824 -4.33 3.30 22.38
CA MET A 824 -5.09 2.15 22.89
C MET A 824 -6.60 2.41 22.84
N ALA A 825 -7.36 1.44 22.32
CA ALA A 825 -8.82 1.48 22.32
C ALA A 825 -9.35 1.45 23.76
N SER A 826 -10.41 2.21 24.06
CA SER A 826 -10.95 2.30 25.43
C SER A 826 -11.48 0.94 25.88
N PHE A 827 -12.19 0.25 24.98
CA PHE A 827 -12.76 -1.07 25.23
C PHE A 827 -11.70 -2.18 25.36
N SER A 828 -10.47 -2.00 24.86
CA SER A 828 -9.47 -3.08 24.93
C SER A 828 -9.24 -3.46 26.39
N SER A 829 -9.49 -4.72 26.75
CA SER A 829 -9.30 -5.19 28.11
C SER A 829 -7.87 -5.02 28.62
N ARG A 830 -7.71 -4.82 29.94
CA ARG A 830 -6.46 -4.42 30.58
C ARG A 830 -5.94 -5.48 31.54
N GLY A 831 -4.61 -5.60 31.64
CA GLY A 831 -3.96 -6.29 32.74
C GLY A 831 -4.17 -5.57 34.09
N PRO A 832 -3.63 -6.12 35.19
CA PRO A 832 -2.82 -7.35 35.26
C PRO A 832 -3.63 -8.62 34.94
N ASN A 833 -2.94 -9.74 34.74
CA ASN A 833 -3.58 -11.04 34.57
C ASN A 833 -4.27 -11.45 35.89
N PRO A 834 -5.60 -11.65 35.92
CA PRO A 834 -6.33 -11.97 37.15
C PRO A 834 -6.04 -13.38 37.71
N VAL A 835 -5.55 -14.31 36.88
CA VAL A 835 -5.26 -15.70 37.28
C VAL A 835 -3.81 -15.84 37.76
N GLU A 836 -2.85 -15.33 36.99
CA GLU A 836 -1.43 -15.34 37.35
C GLU A 836 -0.76 -14.00 37.08
N GLN A 837 -0.66 -13.16 38.10
CA GLN A 837 -0.13 -11.80 37.98
C GLN A 837 1.37 -11.76 37.60
N SER A 838 2.15 -12.82 37.82
CA SER A 838 3.55 -12.89 37.36
C SER A 838 3.69 -13.04 35.83
N ILE A 839 2.58 -13.20 35.11
CA ILE A 839 2.54 -13.22 33.65
C ILE A 839 1.85 -11.97 33.13
N LEU A 840 2.59 -11.11 32.43
CA LEU A 840 2.04 -9.89 31.83
C LEU A 840 0.97 -10.24 30.77
N LYS A 841 -0.19 -9.59 30.87
CA LYS A 841 -1.24 -9.60 29.84
C LYS A 841 -1.80 -8.18 29.59
N PRO A 842 -2.24 -7.85 28.36
CA PRO A 842 -2.08 -8.65 27.14
C PRO A 842 -0.59 -8.78 26.74
N ASP A 843 -0.26 -9.65 25.80
CA ASP A 843 1.13 -9.87 25.38
C ASP A 843 1.61 -8.80 24.39
N ILE A 844 0.72 -8.37 23.51
CA ILE A 844 0.99 -7.46 22.39
C ILE A 844 -0.27 -6.65 22.07
N THR A 845 -0.13 -5.59 21.28
CA THR A 845 -1.23 -4.83 20.70
C THR A 845 -1.12 -4.74 19.19
N ALA A 846 -2.27 -4.71 18.50
CA ALA A 846 -2.36 -4.58 17.05
C ALA A 846 -3.58 -3.74 16.61
N PRO A 847 -3.71 -3.39 15.32
CA PRO A 847 -4.87 -2.69 14.79
C PRO A 847 -6.19 -3.42 15.07
N GLY A 848 -7.13 -2.75 15.74
CA GLY A 848 -8.41 -3.34 16.13
C GLY A 848 -9.59 -2.39 16.11
N VAL A 849 -9.44 -1.17 15.58
CA VAL A 849 -10.51 -0.16 15.51
C VAL A 849 -10.81 0.20 14.07
N SER A 850 -12.09 0.14 13.70
CA SER A 850 -12.63 0.47 12.36
C SER A 850 -11.90 -0.25 11.22
N ILE A 851 -11.69 -1.57 11.37
CA ILE A 851 -11.00 -2.43 10.41
C ILE A 851 -11.99 -2.85 9.31
N ILE A 852 -11.61 -2.66 8.04
CA ILE A 852 -12.40 -3.11 6.87
C ILE A 852 -11.96 -4.54 6.50
N ALA A 853 -12.90 -5.48 6.54
CA ALA A 853 -12.70 -6.85 6.07
C ALA A 853 -13.98 -7.43 5.46
N ALA A 854 -13.94 -8.67 4.96
CA ALA A 854 -15.09 -9.30 4.33
C ALA A 854 -16.23 -9.50 5.33
N TYR A 855 -17.47 -9.47 4.84
CA TYR A 855 -18.66 -9.62 5.68
C TYR A 855 -19.69 -10.55 5.04
N THR A 856 -20.61 -11.06 5.86
CA THR A 856 -21.49 -12.20 5.50
C THR A 856 -22.51 -11.90 4.38
N GLN A 857 -22.89 -10.66 4.09
CA GLN A 857 -24.05 -10.37 3.20
C GLN A 857 -25.36 -11.11 3.57
N ALA A 858 -25.43 -11.86 4.68
CA ALA A 858 -26.66 -12.41 5.23
C ALA A 858 -27.36 -11.40 6.16
N THR A 859 -26.59 -10.64 6.92
CA THR A 859 -27.07 -9.60 7.84
C THR A 859 -26.64 -8.19 7.41
N GLY A 860 -27.29 -7.18 7.97
CA GLY A 860 -26.99 -5.78 7.74
C GLY A 860 -25.77 -5.30 8.52
N PRO A 861 -25.06 -4.26 8.03
CA PRO A 861 -23.81 -3.79 8.62
C PRO A 861 -23.93 -3.23 10.05
N THR A 862 -25.15 -2.99 10.55
CA THR A 862 -25.40 -2.56 11.93
C THR A 862 -25.69 -3.72 12.89
N ASP A 863 -25.64 -4.97 12.42
CA ASP A 863 -26.05 -6.20 13.12
C ASP A 863 -27.53 -6.23 13.58
N GLY A 864 -28.31 -5.22 13.22
CA GLY A 864 -29.71 -5.08 13.59
C GLY A 864 -30.63 -5.62 12.51
N GLU A 865 -31.67 -6.36 12.89
CA GLU A 865 -32.67 -6.89 11.95
C GLU A 865 -33.39 -5.79 11.14
N PHE A 866 -33.42 -4.57 11.68
CA PHE A 866 -33.97 -3.38 11.00
C PHE A 866 -33.13 -2.90 9.81
N ASP A 867 -31.87 -3.33 9.68
CA ASP A 867 -30.99 -2.93 8.58
C ASP A 867 -31.04 -3.97 7.44
N THR A 868 -31.71 -3.58 6.36
CA THR A 868 -31.89 -4.41 5.16
C THR A 868 -30.74 -4.29 4.16
N ARG A 869 -29.76 -3.41 4.38
CA ARG A 869 -28.59 -3.27 3.51
C ARG A 869 -27.76 -4.56 3.56
N ARG A 870 -27.12 -4.95 2.45
CA ARG A 870 -26.15 -6.06 2.41
C ARG A 870 -24.87 -5.59 1.78
N VAL A 871 -23.76 -5.79 2.50
CA VAL A 871 -22.44 -5.28 2.09
C VAL A 871 -21.41 -6.41 2.05
N PRO A 872 -20.55 -6.46 1.02
CA PRO A 872 -19.49 -7.45 0.93
C PRO A 872 -18.32 -7.17 1.88
N PHE A 873 -18.20 -5.93 2.34
CA PHE A 873 -17.19 -5.45 3.29
C PHE A 873 -17.86 -4.59 4.35
N ASN A 874 -17.45 -4.75 5.60
CA ASN A 874 -17.92 -3.93 6.72
C ASN A 874 -16.75 -3.48 7.59
N THR A 875 -16.98 -2.46 8.42
CA THR A 875 -16.04 -2.04 9.46
C THR A 875 -16.44 -2.60 10.81
N GLU A 876 -15.51 -3.25 11.49
CA GLU A 876 -15.70 -3.69 12.87
C GLU A 876 -14.56 -3.19 13.77
N SER A 877 -14.85 -3.07 15.07
CA SER A 877 -13.90 -2.66 16.09
C SER A 877 -13.96 -3.64 17.27
N GLY A 878 -12.80 -4.14 17.70
CA GLY A 878 -12.69 -5.12 18.77
C GLY A 878 -11.28 -5.69 18.88
N THR A 879 -10.96 -6.28 20.04
CA THR A 879 -9.78 -7.18 20.14
C THR A 879 -9.93 -8.41 19.24
N SER A 880 -11.17 -8.73 18.85
CA SER A 880 -11.49 -9.69 17.79
C SER A 880 -10.88 -9.35 16.43
N MET A 881 -10.65 -8.07 16.10
CA MET A 881 -10.01 -7.65 14.85
C MET A 881 -8.50 -7.53 14.98
N SER A 882 -7.97 -7.26 16.19
CA SER A 882 -6.52 -7.24 16.43
C SER A 882 -5.91 -8.64 16.49
N CYS A 883 -6.63 -9.61 17.05
CA CYS A 883 -6.27 -11.03 17.05
C CYS A 883 -5.88 -11.55 15.66
N PRO A 884 -6.73 -11.48 14.61
CA PRO A 884 -6.41 -11.97 13.29
C PRO A 884 -5.31 -11.17 12.58
N HIS A 885 -5.07 -9.90 12.94
CA HIS A 885 -3.88 -9.20 12.43
C HIS A 885 -2.60 -9.92 12.88
N VAL A 886 -2.53 -10.30 14.17
CA VAL A 886 -1.40 -11.05 14.71
C VAL A 886 -1.36 -12.47 14.16
N SER A 887 -2.50 -13.15 14.01
CA SER A 887 -2.58 -14.48 13.36
C SER A 887 -2.05 -14.46 11.92
N GLY A 888 -2.36 -13.41 11.15
CA GLY A 888 -1.83 -13.21 9.81
C GLY A 888 -0.30 -13.02 9.80
N ILE A 889 0.25 -12.32 10.79
CA ILE A 889 1.71 -12.14 10.97
C ILE A 889 2.37 -13.46 11.38
N VAL A 890 1.76 -14.21 12.30
CA VAL A 890 2.20 -15.57 12.66
C VAL A 890 2.21 -16.47 11.43
N GLY A 891 1.23 -16.35 10.52
CA GLY A 891 1.21 -17.07 9.26
C GLY A 891 2.45 -16.81 8.39
N LEU A 892 2.84 -15.53 8.27
CA LEU A 892 4.06 -15.14 7.56
C LEU A 892 5.33 -15.68 8.26
N LEU A 893 5.40 -15.55 9.59
CA LEU A 893 6.54 -16.04 10.37
C LEU A 893 6.67 -17.56 10.28
N LYS A 894 5.56 -18.32 10.29
CA LYS A 894 5.57 -19.77 10.06
C LYS A 894 6.01 -20.14 8.65
N THR A 895 5.67 -19.36 7.63
CA THR A 895 6.18 -19.61 6.27
C THR A 895 7.68 -19.35 6.17
N LEU A 896 8.19 -18.32 6.85
CA LEU A 896 9.61 -17.96 6.85
C LEU A 896 10.46 -18.87 7.75
N HIS A 897 9.91 -19.24 8.90
CA HIS A 897 10.57 -20.05 9.94
C HIS A 897 9.70 -21.26 10.34
N PRO A 898 9.56 -22.28 9.47
CA PRO A 898 8.64 -23.40 9.71
C PRO A 898 8.93 -24.21 10.98
N THR A 899 10.18 -24.19 11.45
CA THR A 899 10.66 -24.95 12.62
C THR A 899 10.54 -24.19 13.93
N TRP A 900 10.19 -22.89 13.91
CA TRP A 900 10.02 -22.15 15.15
C TRP A 900 8.83 -22.67 15.96
N THR A 901 9.05 -22.85 17.25
CA THR A 901 8.01 -23.19 18.22
C THR A 901 6.99 -22.05 18.33
N PRO A 902 5.78 -22.31 18.84
CA PRO A 902 4.83 -21.25 19.19
C PRO A 902 5.42 -20.19 20.13
N ALA A 903 6.27 -20.61 21.08
CA ALA A 903 6.94 -19.71 22.03
C ALA A 903 7.99 -18.81 21.35
N ALA A 904 8.79 -19.35 20.43
CA ALA A 904 9.75 -18.57 19.66
C ALA A 904 9.06 -17.50 18.80
N ILE A 905 7.95 -17.83 18.14
CA ILE A 905 7.16 -16.87 17.35
C ILE A 905 6.56 -15.79 18.24
N LYS A 906 5.94 -16.19 19.37
CA LYS A 906 5.42 -15.26 20.36
C LYS A 906 6.51 -14.33 20.87
N SER A 907 7.69 -14.86 21.19
CA SER A 907 8.84 -14.08 21.60
C SER A 907 9.26 -13.09 20.53
N ALA A 908 9.41 -13.51 19.27
CA ALA A 908 9.83 -12.63 18.18
C ALA A 908 8.87 -11.45 18.00
N ILE A 909 7.56 -11.69 18.11
CA ILE A 909 6.52 -10.65 18.05
C ILE A 909 6.61 -9.68 19.22
N MET A 910 6.77 -10.21 20.44
CA MET A 910 6.83 -9.38 21.66
C MET A 910 8.10 -8.53 21.70
N THR A 911 9.28 -9.15 21.50
CA THR A 911 10.57 -8.48 21.74
C THR A 911 10.90 -7.39 20.73
N THR A 912 10.28 -7.46 19.55
CA THR A 912 10.48 -6.51 18.44
C THR A 912 9.40 -5.42 18.33
N ALA A 913 8.38 -5.47 19.19
CA ALA A 913 7.26 -4.52 19.17
C ALA A 913 7.73 -3.06 19.34
N ARG A 914 6.92 -2.06 18.98
CA ARG A 914 7.18 -0.64 19.25
C ARG A 914 6.25 -0.07 20.33
N LYS A 915 6.73 0.87 21.13
CA LYS A 915 5.92 1.59 22.14
C LYS A 915 5.53 3.02 21.74
N ARG A 916 5.93 3.43 20.53
CA ARG A 916 5.77 4.81 20.07
C ARG A 916 4.66 4.94 19.05
N ASP A 917 3.98 6.08 19.07
CA ASP A 917 3.03 6.49 18.04
C ASP A 917 3.75 7.11 16.83
N ASN A 918 2.98 7.56 15.85
CA ASN A 918 3.44 8.27 14.65
C ASN A 918 3.83 9.75 14.91
N ASN A 919 3.66 10.26 16.13
CA ASN A 919 4.31 11.49 16.62
C ASN A 919 5.70 11.20 17.22
N LYS A 920 6.14 9.94 17.22
CA LYS A 920 7.34 9.45 17.90
C LYS A 920 7.26 9.60 19.43
N GLY A 921 6.09 9.95 19.97
CA GLY A 921 5.79 10.00 21.39
C GLY A 921 5.46 8.62 21.95
N THR A 922 5.29 8.52 23.28
CA THR A 922 4.78 7.30 23.91
C THR A 922 3.34 7.07 23.50
N MET A 923 2.98 5.83 23.17
CA MET A 923 1.59 5.45 22.90
C MET A 923 0.68 5.91 24.04
N LEU A 924 -0.44 6.52 23.66
CA LEU A 924 -1.44 7.00 24.60
C LEU A 924 -2.57 5.99 24.79
N ASP A 925 -3.31 6.18 25.86
CA ASP A 925 -4.63 5.58 26.07
C ASP A 925 -5.73 6.48 25.50
N SER A 926 -6.93 5.94 25.36
CA SER A 926 -8.18 6.65 25.05
C SER A 926 -8.47 7.84 25.98
N SER A 927 -7.98 7.81 27.23
CA SER A 927 -8.05 8.93 28.18
C SER A 927 -7.04 10.05 27.90
N LYS A 928 -6.18 9.90 26.89
CA LYS A 928 -4.99 10.72 26.58
C LYS A 928 -3.85 10.60 27.61
N ALA A 929 -3.99 9.74 28.62
CA ALA A 929 -2.88 9.37 29.49
C ALA A 929 -1.85 8.49 28.75
N ARG A 930 -0.64 8.36 29.30
CA ARG A 930 0.36 7.42 28.77
C ARG A 930 -0.15 5.98 28.95
N ALA A 931 -0.16 5.19 27.89
CA ALA A 931 -0.50 3.78 28.01
C ALA A 931 0.62 3.02 28.74
N THR A 932 0.24 1.98 29.48
CA THR A 932 1.15 1.13 30.24
C THR A 932 1.27 -0.25 29.58
N PRO A 933 2.25 -1.08 29.97
CA PRO A 933 2.31 -2.49 29.57
C PRO A 933 1.05 -3.30 29.86
N PHE A 934 0.22 -2.93 30.85
CA PHE A 934 -1.08 -3.58 31.05
C PHE A 934 -2.12 -3.24 29.97
N ALA A 935 -1.85 -2.25 29.11
CA ALA A 935 -2.67 -1.93 27.95
C ALA A 935 -2.10 -2.57 26.68
N TYR A 936 -0.83 -2.31 26.35
CA TYR A 936 -0.23 -2.71 25.08
C TYR A 936 0.66 -3.96 25.15
N GLY A 937 0.84 -4.56 26.34
CA GLY A 937 1.78 -5.66 26.55
C GLY A 937 3.23 -5.23 26.28
N ALA A 938 3.87 -5.91 25.32
CA ALA A 938 5.18 -5.52 24.84
C ALA A 938 5.17 -4.26 23.96
N GLY A 939 4.04 -3.93 23.33
CA GLY A 939 3.87 -2.77 22.45
C GLY A 939 2.99 -3.07 21.23
N HIS A 940 3.00 -2.18 20.25
CA HIS A 940 2.40 -2.40 18.94
C HIS A 940 3.28 -3.30 18.07
N VAL A 941 2.66 -4.29 17.44
CA VAL A 941 3.37 -5.27 16.59
C VAL A 941 4.16 -4.61 15.45
N GLN A 942 5.34 -5.16 15.15
CA GLN A 942 6.21 -4.79 14.03
C GLN A 942 6.59 -6.03 13.19
N PRO A 943 5.81 -6.37 12.16
CA PRO A 943 5.99 -7.63 11.43
C PRO A 943 7.37 -7.79 10.79
N ASN A 944 7.90 -6.72 10.18
CA ASN A 944 9.22 -6.76 9.53
C ASN A 944 10.35 -6.95 10.54
N SER A 945 10.25 -6.37 11.74
CA SER A 945 11.24 -6.56 12.80
C SER A 945 11.16 -7.98 13.37
N ALA A 946 9.94 -8.53 13.52
CA ALA A 946 9.71 -9.87 14.04
C ALA A 946 10.25 -11.00 13.12
N MET A 947 10.50 -10.71 11.84
CA MET A 947 11.05 -11.69 10.89
C MET A 947 12.51 -12.07 11.20
N ASP A 948 13.25 -11.20 11.88
CA ASP A 948 14.66 -11.37 12.26
C ASP A 948 14.88 -10.73 13.65
N PRO A 949 14.42 -11.38 14.73
CA PRO A 949 14.44 -10.81 16.07
C PRO A 949 15.85 -10.90 16.73
N GLY A 950 16.79 -11.63 16.13
CA GLY A 950 18.08 -11.96 16.73
C GLY A 950 17.97 -13.04 17.81
N LEU A 951 17.32 -12.75 18.93
CA LEU A 951 17.11 -13.68 20.05
C LEU A 951 15.63 -13.94 20.34
N VAL A 952 15.32 -15.14 20.81
CA VAL A 952 13.99 -15.53 21.29
C VAL A 952 14.04 -16.19 22.66
N TYR A 953 12.99 -15.99 23.46
CA TYR A 953 12.70 -16.74 24.68
C TYR A 953 11.88 -17.97 24.30
N ASP A 954 12.58 -19.06 23.97
CA ASP A 954 11.97 -20.33 23.57
C ASP A 954 11.53 -21.13 24.82
N LEU A 955 10.48 -21.94 24.68
CA LEU A 955 9.87 -22.75 25.73
C LEU A 955 9.54 -24.14 25.20
N THR A 956 9.74 -25.15 26.04
CA THR A 956 9.29 -26.53 25.76
C THR A 956 7.95 -26.82 26.43
N THR A 957 7.34 -27.95 26.12
CA THR A 957 6.15 -28.43 26.85
C THR A 957 6.44 -28.60 28.34
N ASP A 958 7.63 -29.10 28.69
CA ASP A 958 8.06 -29.28 30.09
C ASP A 958 8.14 -27.95 30.84
N ASP A 959 8.55 -26.86 30.18
CA ASP A 959 8.55 -25.53 30.79
C ASP A 959 7.13 -25.10 31.21
N TYR A 960 6.10 -25.38 30.38
CA TYR A 960 4.70 -25.12 30.74
C TYR A 960 4.21 -26.04 31.87
N LEU A 961 4.58 -27.33 31.85
CA LEU A 961 4.20 -28.26 32.91
C LEU A 961 4.88 -27.93 34.25
N ASN A 962 6.13 -27.45 34.22
CA ASN A 962 6.84 -26.94 35.40
C ASN A 962 6.17 -25.68 35.96
N PHE A 963 5.70 -24.78 35.09
CA PHE A 963 4.89 -23.64 35.50
C PHE A 963 3.59 -24.07 36.20
N LEU A 964 2.88 -25.07 35.65
CA LEU A 964 1.68 -25.63 36.30
C LEU A 964 2.04 -26.29 37.65
N CYS A 965 3.14 -27.04 37.75
CA CYS A 965 3.61 -27.58 39.03
C CYS A 965 3.79 -26.48 40.09
N ALA A 966 4.42 -25.34 39.72
CA ALA A 966 4.62 -24.23 40.64
C ALA A 966 3.33 -23.50 41.04
N ARG A 967 2.28 -23.61 40.21
CA ARG A 967 0.93 -23.14 40.53
C ARG A 967 0.15 -24.08 41.46
N GLY A 968 0.68 -25.26 41.77
CA GLY A 968 0.08 -26.24 42.68
C GLY A 968 -0.60 -27.43 41.99
N TYR A 969 -0.51 -27.55 40.67
CA TYR A 969 -1.05 -28.70 39.94
C TYR A 969 -0.21 -29.95 40.23
N ASN A 970 -0.83 -31.01 40.75
CA ASN A 970 -0.11 -32.22 41.14
C ASN A 970 0.29 -33.10 39.94
N ALA A 971 1.35 -33.90 40.11
CA ALA A 971 1.92 -34.74 39.04
C ALA A 971 0.92 -35.79 38.50
N THR A 972 0.00 -36.29 39.32
CA THR A 972 -1.02 -37.26 38.88
C THR A 972 -1.99 -36.62 37.88
N LEU A 973 -2.44 -35.41 38.17
CA LEU A 973 -3.33 -34.64 37.30
C LEU A 973 -2.62 -34.24 36.01
N LEU A 974 -1.36 -33.78 36.11
CA LEU A 974 -0.56 -33.44 34.92
C LEU A 974 -0.25 -34.65 34.03
N LYS A 975 -0.09 -35.85 34.62
CA LYS A 975 0.06 -37.09 33.86
C LYS A 975 -1.18 -37.40 33.02
N VAL A 976 -2.38 -37.22 33.58
CA VAL A 976 -3.64 -37.40 32.84
C VAL A 976 -3.78 -36.33 31.76
N PHE A 977 -3.52 -35.07 32.11
CA PHE A 977 -3.65 -33.92 31.21
C PHE A 977 -2.68 -33.96 30.02
N SER A 978 -1.41 -34.26 30.25
CA SER A 978 -0.38 -34.26 29.20
C SER A 978 -0.15 -35.62 28.54
N LYS A 979 -0.79 -36.69 29.05
CA LYS A 979 -0.61 -38.12 28.72
C LYS A 979 0.74 -38.72 29.13
N GLU A 980 1.78 -37.89 29.29
CA GLU A 980 3.13 -38.32 29.64
C GLU A 980 3.38 -38.08 31.14
N PRO A 981 4.09 -38.98 31.85
CA PRO A 981 4.46 -38.74 33.23
C PRO A 981 5.38 -37.52 33.33
N HIS A 982 4.93 -36.46 34.00
CA HIS A 982 5.77 -35.30 34.31
C HIS A 982 6.13 -35.29 35.79
N LYS A 983 7.43 -35.22 36.09
CA LYS A 983 7.91 -35.12 37.48
C LYS A 983 8.11 -33.66 37.83
N CYS A 984 7.23 -33.12 38.68
CA CYS A 984 7.37 -31.76 39.16
C CYS A 984 8.74 -31.52 39.82
N PRO A 985 9.47 -30.44 39.48
CA PRO A 985 10.72 -30.08 40.13
C PRO A 985 10.52 -29.81 41.62
N LYS A 986 11.55 -30.10 42.45
CA LYS A 986 11.50 -29.84 43.90
C LYS A 986 11.33 -28.35 44.24
N ALA A 987 11.85 -27.47 43.39
CA ALA A 987 11.69 -26.03 43.50
C ALA A 987 11.60 -25.44 42.08
N TYR A 988 10.52 -24.70 41.81
CA TYR A 988 10.35 -23.91 40.59
C TYR A 988 9.65 -22.60 40.95
N SER A 989 10.29 -21.48 40.63
CA SER A 989 9.70 -20.16 40.85
C SER A 989 8.87 -19.77 39.63
N LEU A 990 7.63 -19.32 39.84
CA LEU A 990 6.80 -18.76 38.77
C LEU A 990 7.49 -17.59 38.06
N SER A 991 8.28 -16.83 38.81
CA SER A 991 9.05 -15.70 38.28
C SER A 991 10.11 -16.14 37.25
N ASP A 992 10.61 -17.38 37.33
CA ASP A 992 11.63 -17.94 36.43
C ASP A 992 11.06 -18.50 35.13
N PHE A 993 9.73 -18.51 34.96
CA PHE A 993 9.11 -18.93 33.70
C PHE A 993 9.69 -18.11 32.55
N ASN A 994 10.18 -18.78 31.49
CA ASN A 994 11.01 -18.17 30.46
C ASN A 994 10.21 -17.31 29.45
N TYR A 995 9.53 -16.30 29.98
CA TYR A 995 8.61 -15.44 29.25
C TYR A 995 9.31 -14.18 28.72
N PRO A 996 8.89 -13.62 27.56
CA PRO A 996 9.45 -12.38 26.98
C PRO A 996 9.09 -11.09 27.74
N SER A 997 8.68 -11.21 29.01
CA SER A 997 8.52 -10.11 29.96
C SER A 997 8.88 -10.58 31.36
N ILE A 998 9.11 -9.61 32.25
CA ILE A 998 9.45 -9.86 33.66
C ILE A 998 8.41 -9.12 34.50
N THR A 999 7.53 -9.86 35.17
CA THR A 999 6.56 -9.30 36.11
C THR A 999 6.80 -9.82 37.52
N VAL A 1000 6.96 -8.90 38.47
CA VAL A 1000 7.11 -9.20 39.90
C VAL A 1000 5.97 -8.50 40.65
N PRO A 1001 4.88 -9.22 40.96
CA PRO A 1001 3.67 -8.61 41.53
C PRO A 1001 3.79 -8.29 43.03
N ASN A 1002 4.90 -8.64 43.68
CA ASN A 1002 5.12 -8.38 45.10
C ASN A 1002 6.62 -8.27 45.38
N LEU A 1003 7.19 -7.08 45.15
CA LEU A 1003 8.58 -6.76 45.51
C LEU A 1003 8.60 -6.02 46.85
N ARG A 1004 9.18 -6.66 47.87
CA ARG A 1004 9.39 -6.09 49.21
C ARG A 1004 10.87 -5.73 49.42
N ASP A 1005 11.32 -5.65 50.67
CA ASP A 1005 12.72 -5.37 51.03
C ASP A 1005 13.70 -6.44 50.52
N THR A 1006 13.26 -7.69 50.41
CA THR A 1006 14.09 -8.79 49.90
C THR A 1006 14.19 -8.73 48.38
N PRO A 1007 15.41 -8.68 47.80
CA PRO A 1007 15.58 -8.70 46.35
C PRO A 1007 14.99 -9.96 45.72
N VAL A 1008 14.33 -9.80 44.58
CA VAL A 1008 13.83 -10.92 43.76
C VAL A 1008 14.82 -11.15 42.63
N THR A 1009 15.32 -12.38 42.50
CA THR A 1009 16.16 -12.80 41.39
C THR A 1009 15.34 -13.64 40.42
N VAL A 1010 15.41 -13.28 39.14
CA VAL A 1010 14.70 -13.92 38.03
C VAL A 1010 15.71 -14.45 37.03
N THR A 1011 15.56 -15.70 36.61
CA THR A 1011 16.40 -16.32 35.58
C THR A 1011 15.66 -16.36 34.24
N ARG A 1012 16.37 -16.06 33.16
CA ARG A 1012 15.87 -16.19 31.79
C ARG A 1012 16.88 -16.90 30.91
N ARG A 1013 16.36 -17.49 29.82
CA ARG A 1013 17.13 -18.18 28.79
C ARG A 1013 16.73 -17.63 27.42
N VAL A 1014 17.71 -17.26 26.62
CA VAL A 1014 17.51 -16.76 25.26
C VAL A 1014 18.27 -17.63 24.28
N LYS A 1015 17.64 -17.90 23.15
CA LYS A 1015 18.16 -18.69 22.04
C LYS A 1015 18.48 -17.76 20.87
N ASN A 1016 19.66 -17.91 20.29
CA ASN A 1016 20.00 -17.19 19.07
C ASN A 1016 19.30 -17.83 17.86
N VAL A 1017 18.51 -17.03 17.13
CA VAL A 1017 17.87 -17.46 15.88
C VAL A 1017 18.39 -16.68 14.67
N GLY A 1018 19.32 -15.75 14.90
CA GLY A 1018 20.01 -14.97 13.87
C GLY A 1018 21.42 -15.47 13.59
N SER A 1019 22.25 -14.54 13.10
CA SER A 1019 23.69 -14.78 12.90
C SER A 1019 24.45 -14.80 14.24
N PRO A 1020 25.66 -15.39 14.29
CA PRO A 1020 26.53 -15.26 15.46
C PRO A 1020 26.75 -13.79 15.82
N GLY A 1021 26.81 -13.48 17.12
CA GLY A 1021 26.85 -12.10 17.58
C GLY A 1021 27.04 -11.97 19.08
N THR A 1022 27.33 -10.75 19.52
CA THR A 1022 27.48 -10.40 20.94
C THR A 1022 26.45 -9.35 21.31
N TYR A 1023 25.60 -9.69 22.27
CA TYR A 1023 24.54 -8.83 22.76
C TYR A 1023 24.94 -8.20 24.08
N VAL A 1024 24.73 -6.89 24.19
CA VAL A 1024 24.93 -6.11 25.42
C VAL A 1024 23.57 -5.72 25.98
N VAL A 1025 23.39 -5.86 27.29
CA VAL A 1025 22.15 -5.48 27.95
C VAL A 1025 22.09 -3.97 28.20
N ARG A 1026 20.92 -3.39 27.98
CA ARG A 1026 20.54 -2.04 28.41
C ARG A 1026 19.27 -2.15 29.24
N VAL A 1027 19.24 -1.44 30.37
CA VAL A 1027 18.09 -1.48 31.28
C VAL A 1027 17.57 -0.08 31.49
N LYS A 1028 16.24 0.08 31.37
CA LYS A 1028 15.52 1.22 31.90
C LYS A 1028 14.84 0.77 33.17
N GLU A 1029 15.35 1.23 34.30
CA GLU A 1029 14.85 0.82 35.61
C GLU A 1029 13.42 1.34 35.82
N PRO A 1030 12.52 0.51 36.39
CA PRO A 1030 11.26 1.01 36.92
C PRO A 1030 11.51 2.05 38.02
N VAL A 1031 10.64 3.05 38.13
CA VAL A 1031 10.74 4.07 39.18
C VAL A 1031 10.77 3.38 40.55
N GLY A 1032 11.72 3.75 41.42
CA GLY A 1032 11.84 3.18 42.76
C GLY A 1032 12.44 1.77 42.85
N VAL A 1033 12.86 1.15 41.74
CA VAL A 1033 13.38 -0.22 41.71
C VAL A 1033 14.71 -0.29 40.96
N SER A 1034 15.77 -0.73 41.63
CA SER A 1034 17.06 -1.02 40.96
C SER A 1034 17.02 -2.38 40.27
N VAL A 1035 17.60 -2.46 39.07
CA VAL A 1035 17.62 -3.68 38.25
C VAL A 1035 19.05 -3.98 37.79
N THR A 1036 19.59 -5.13 38.22
CA THR A 1036 20.93 -5.60 37.84
C THR A 1036 20.85 -6.88 37.01
N VAL A 1037 21.59 -6.95 35.90
CA VAL A 1037 21.59 -8.12 34.99
C VAL A 1037 22.98 -8.78 34.98
N LYS A 1038 23.03 -10.12 35.11
CA LYS A 1038 24.28 -10.90 35.07
C LYS A 1038 24.18 -12.13 34.16
N PRO A 1039 25.13 -12.36 33.23
CA PRO A 1039 26.19 -11.43 32.81
C PRO A 1039 25.60 -10.21 32.07
N GLY A 1040 26.38 -9.12 31.95
CA GLY A 1040 25.96 -7.93 31.18
C GLY A 1040 26.09 -8.09 29.65
N THR A 1041 26.72 -9.17 29.20
CA THR A 1041 27.00 -9.47 27.79
C THR A 1041 26.75 -10.95 27.52
N LEU A 1042 26.13 -11.27 26.38
CA LEU A 1042 25.92 -12.63 25.89
C LEU A 1042 26.55 -12.81 24.52
N GLN A 1043 27.50 -13.74 24.41
CA GLN A 1043 28.16 -14.08 23.14
C GLN A 1043 27.61 -15.40 22.60
N PHE A 1044 27.16 -15.38 21.35
CA PHE A 1044 26.67 -16.55 20.62
C PHE A 1044 27.56 -16.83 19.42
N LYS A 1045 28.01 -18.08 19.29
CA LYS A 1045 28.90 -18.57 18.23
C LYS A 1045 28.13 -19.16 17.04
N SER A 1046 26.90 -19.61 17.24
CA SER A 1046 26.09 -20.23 16.19
C SER A 1046 24.59 -19.96 16.38
N ASN A 1047 23.82 -20.22 15.33
CA ASN A 1047 22.36 -20.31 15.42
C ASN A 1047 21.98 -21.50 16.32
N GLY A 1048 20.91 -21.35 17.10
CA GLY A 1048 20.38 -22.37 18.00
C GLY A 1048 21.04 -22.42 19.38
N GLU A 1049 22.17 -21.71 19.59
CA GLU A 1049 22.83 -21.65 20.90
C GLU A 1049 21.96 -20.91 21.91
N GLU A 1050 21.86 -21.47 23.12
CA GLU A 1050 21.11 -20.88 24.23
C GLU A 1050 22.06 -20.35 25.33
N LYS A 1051 21.71 -19.20 25.89
CA LYS A 1051 22.40 -18.62 27.04
C LYS A 1051 21.41 -18.23 28.13
N LYS A 1052 21.84 -18.39 29.39
CA LYS A 1052 21.08 -17.95 30.57
C LYS A 1052 21.63 -16.63 31.09
N PHE A 1053 20.75 -15.82 31.65
CA PHE A 1053 21.11 -14.63 32.43
C PHE A 1053 20.15 -14.48 33.61
N THR A 1054 20.58 -13.75 34.63
CA THR A 1054 19.78 -13.43 35.81
C THR A 1054 19.51 -11.93 35.88
N VAL A 1055 18.33 -11.57 36.40
CA VAL A 1055 17.87 -10.21 36.64
C VAL A 1055 17.53 -10.10 38.12
N VAL A 1056 18.21 -9.21 38.84
CA VAL A 1056 17.98 -8.96 40.26
C VAL A 1056 17.23 -7.63 40.39
N LEU A 1057 16.04 -7.68 40.97
CA LEU A 1057 15.20 -6.52 41.25
C LEU A 1057 15.21 -6.23 42.75
N LYS A 1058 15.49 -4.99 43.13
CA LYS A 1058 15.53 -4.55 44.53
C LYS A 1058 14.83 -3.20 44.68
N ALA A 1059 13.88 -3.10 45.62
CA ALA A 1059 13.22 -1.85 45.96
C ALA A 1059 14.25 -0.87 46.56
N GLN A 1060 14.21 0.38 46.11
CA GLN A 1060 15.11 1.46 46.55
C GLN A 1060 14.41 2.45 47.49
N VAL A 1061 13.10 2.61 47.34
CA VAL A 1061 12.28 3.56 48.10
C VAL A 1061 10.95 2.89 48.43
N GLN A 1062 10.51 2.98 49.68
CA GLN A 1062 9.16 2.59 50.08
C GLN A 1062 8.17 3.61 49.51
N GLY A 1063 7.12 3.13 48.85
CA GLY A 1063 6.20 3.96 48.06
C GLY A 1063 4.76 3.50 48.20
N PRO A 1064 3.79 4.28 47.70
CA PRO A 1064 2.41 3.81 47.62
C PRO A 1064 2.35 2.53 46.77
N GLN A 1065 1.54 1.57 47.20
CA GLN A 1065 1.37 0.29 46.51
C GLN A 1065 0.82 0.51 45.10
N ASP A 1066 1.71 0.53 44.11
CA ASP A 1066 1.36 0.68 42.69
C ASP A 1066 2.36 -0.06 41.79
N TYR A 1067 1.94 -0.30 40.54
CA TYR A 1067 2.79 -0.89 39.53
C TYR A 1067 3.66 0.16 38.85
N VAL A 1068 4.97 -0.11 38.84
CA VAL A 1068 5.98 0.66 38.11
C VAL A 1068 6.52 -0.15 36.93
N PHE A 1069 6.96 0.57 35.90
CA PHE A 1069 7.30 -0.04 34.60
C PHE A 1069 8.71 0.34 34.15
N GLY A 1070 9.46 -0.66 33.70
CA GLY A 1070 10.80 -0.54 33.14
C GLY A 1070 10.97 -1.39 31.88
N GLU A 1071 12.20 -1.54 31.42
CA GLU A 1071 12.52 -2.40 30.27
C GLU A 1071 13.93 -2.98 30.35
N LEU A 1072 14.09 -4.18 29.82
CA LEU A 1072 15.38 -4.81 29.54
C LEU A 1072 15.51 -4.94 28.03
N ASN A 1073 16.64 -4.55 27.45
CA ASN A 1073 16.89 -4.66 26.01
C ASN A 1073 18.27 -5.26 25.75
N TRP A 1074 18.31 -6.41 25.09
CA TRP A 1074 19.55 -6.96 24.53
C TRP A 1074 19.76 -6.40 23.12
N THR A 1075 20.94 -5.86 22.84
CA THR A 1075 21.28 -5.35 21.51
C THR A 1075 22.70 -5.73 21.09
N ASP A 1076 22.85 -6.09 19.82
CA ASP A 1076 24.13 -6.29 19.14
C ASP A 1076 24.45 -5.12 18.18
N GLY A 1077 23.73 -4.00 18.31
CA GLY A 1077 23.79 -2.84 17.41
C GLY A 1077 22.82 -2.90 16.23
N LYS A 1078 22.33 -4.09 15.83
CA LYS A 1078 21.34 -4.27 14.77
C LYS A 1078 19.97 -4.65 15.34
N HIS A 1079 19.93 -5.67 16.18
CA HIS A 1079 18.72 -6.20 16.80
C HIS A 1079 18.47 -5.51 18.14
N ASN A 1080 17.19 -5.42 18.51
CA ASN A 1080 16.74 -4.91 19.80
C ASN A 1080 15.73 -5.90 20.37
N VAL A 1081 16.16 -6.71 21.34
CA VAL A 1081 15.35 -7.75 21.98
C VAL A 1081 14.84 -7.19 23.29
N ARG A 1082 13.70 -6.50 23.25
CA ARG A 1082 13.15 -5.76 24.39
C ARG A 1082 12.10 -6.56 25.16
N SER A 1083 12.28 -6.65 26.48
CA SER A 1083 11.34 -7.26 27.41
C SER A 1083 10.84 -6.21 28.41
N PRO A 1084 9.51 -6.01 28.55
CA PRO A 1084 8.96 -5.16 29.59
C PRO A 1084 9.30 -5.69 31.00
N ILE A 1085 9.57 -4.76 31.92
CA ILE A 1085 9.68 -5.04 33.35
C ILE A 1085 8.48 -4.40 34.05
N VAL A 1086 7.72 -5.18 34.81
CA VAL A 1086 6.53 -4.73 35.54
C VAL A 1086 6.69 -5.14 37.00
N VAL A 1087 6.66 -4.17 37.92
CA VAL A 1087 6.93 -4.45 39.33
C VAL A 1087 5.88 -3.75 40.16
N MET A 1088 5.25 -4.46 41.09
CA MET A 1088 4.57 -3.79 42.21
C MET A 1088 5.57 -3.73 43.36
N HIS A 1089 5.90 -2.53 43.82
CA HIS A 1089 6.78 -2.34 44.97
C HIS A 1089 6.04 -1.66 46.12
N TYR A 1090 6.50 -1.96 47.34
CA TYR A 1090 5.98 -1.44 48.60
C TYR A 1090 6.99 -0.48 49.22
#